data_AF-A0A3L6EHF1-F1
#
_entry.id   AF-A0A3L6EHF1-F1
#
_cell.length_a   1.000
_cell.length_b   1.000
_cell.length_c   1.000
_cell.angle_alpha   90.00
_cell.angle_beta   90.00
_cell.angle_gamma   90.00
#
_symmetry.space_group_name_H-M   'P 1'
#
loop_
_entity.id
_entity.type
_entity.pdbx_description
1 polymer ?
#
loop_
_entity_poly.entity_id
_entity_poly.type
_entity_poly.pdbx_seq_one_letter_code
_entity_poly.pdbx_strand_id
1 'polypeptide(L)'
;MARPCGAALQRHAAVAVLRAAAAAGDLSKGKALHARLITAAHFDVVLHNNLISFYAKCGRVGLARTVFDAMPFRNAVSANLLMSGYASSGRHKESLQLLRVVDFGMNEYVLSAAVSATANVRSYDMGRQCHGYAVKAGFAEQRYVFNAVLYMYCQCAHMEDASKVFESVSGFDAFAFNSMINGYLDRGQLDGSLGIVRNMTGEAEKWDYVSYVAVLGHCASMKDSVLGAQVHAQALKKRLELNVYVGSALVDMYGKCDHVHDANRAFEVLPEKNVVSWTAVMTAYTQNELYEDALQLFLDMEMEGVQPNEFTYAVALNSCAGLAALRTGNALGACVMKTGHWDHLLVSNALMNMYSKSGSIEDAHRVFISMPLRDVVSWNSIITGDAHHGLAREGMEAFHSMLSAAVIPSYVTFVGVLSACAQLGLVDEAFYYLNTMMKEVGITPGKEHYTCMVGLLCRVGRLDEAERFIVNNCIGTDVVAWRSLLNSCQVYKNYGLGHRVAEQILQLEPSDVGTYVLLSNMYAKANRWDGVVKVRKHMRERGVRKSPGVSWIHVGSDVHVFTSEEKVHPQMDQIAKKLEELIDQIKAIGYVPNFAVVLHDIDDERKEEHLMYHSEKLALAFGLIHTPKGATIHIMKNLRICDDCHVAIKLISVVTSRKIVVRDAVRFHCIEGGICSCNDYW
;
A
#
# COMPACT_ATOMS: atom_id res chain seq x y z
N MET A 1 -52.19 -11.82 57.20
CA MET A 1 -50.87 -12.41 56.95
C MET A 1 -50.94 -13.25 55.68
N ALA A 2 -50.58 -12.68 54.53
CA ALA A 2 -50.58 -13.34 53.23
C ALA A 2 -49.15 -13.32 52.65
N ARG A 3 -48.78 -14.41 51.97
CA ARG A 3 -47.42 -14.86 51.64
C ARG A 3 -46.55 -13.85 50.85
N PRO A 4 -45.31 -13.55 51.28
CA PRO A 4 -44.29 -12.87 50.47
C PRO A 4 -43.65 -13.78 49.38
N CYS A 5 -43.92 -15.09 49.39
CA CYS A 5 -43.17 -16.08 48.61
C CYS A 5 -43.53 -16.15 47.11
N GLY A 6 -44.76 -15.74 46.72
CA GLY A 6 -45.24 -15.87 45.34
C GLY A 6 -44.67 -14.84 44.34
N ALA A 7 -44.50 -13.59 44.77
CA ALA A 7 -43.98 -12.52 43.92
C ALA A 7 -42.48 -12.67 43.60
N ALA A 8 -41.69 -13.17 44.57
CA ALA A 8 -40.28 -13.48 44.36
C ALA A 8 -40.11 -14.61 43.34
N LEU A 9 -40.92 -15.67 43.43
CA LEU A 9 -40.86 -16.81 42.50
C LEU A 9 -41.19 -16.37 41.06
N GLN A 10 -42.20 -15.51 40.88
CA GLN A 10 -42.57 -14.95 39.56
C GLN A 10 -41.48 -14.04 38.99
N ARG A 11 -40.81 -13.23 39.83
CA ARG A 11 -39.67 -12.39 39.43
C ARG A 11 -38.49 -13.24 38.95
N HIS A 12 -38.13 -14.29 39.69
CA HIS A 12 -37.03 -15.18 39.30
C HIS A 12 -37.30 -15.87 37.96
N ALA A 13 -38.53 -16.34 37.75
CA ALA A 13 -38.95 -16.93 36.48
C ALA A 13 -38.87 -15.94 35.31
N ALA A 14 -39.36 -14.70 35.48
CA ALA A 14 -39.30 -13.68 34.45
C ALA A 14 -37.86 -13.28 34.08
N VAL A 15 -36.98 -13.11 35.07
CA VAL A 15 -35.56 -12.83 34.82
C VAL A 15 -34.87 -13.97 34.08
N ALA A 16 -35.14 -15.22 34.45
CA ALA A 16 -34.58 -16.39 33.76
C ALA A 16 -35.00 -16.44 32.28
N VAL A 17 -36.27 -16.19 32.00
CA VAL A 17 -36.79 -16.16 30.61
C VAL A 17 -36.20 -15.00 29.82
N LEU A 18 -36.06 -13.80 30.39
CA LEU A 18 -35.41 -12.67 29.71
C LEU A 18 -33.94 -12.96 29.37
N ARG A 19 -33.20 -13.59 30.28
CA ARG A 19 -31.80 -13.98 30.03
C ARG A 19 -31.69 -15.04 28.95
N ALA A 20 -32.56 -16.05 28.98
CA ALA A 20 -32.61 -17.09 27.94
C ALA A 20 -32.98 -16.50 26.57
N ALA A 21 -33.98 -15.61 26.52
CA ALA A 21 -34.37 -14.92 25.29
C ALA A 21 -33.25 -14.01 24.76
N ALA A 22 -32.52 -13.32 25.64
CA ALA A 22 -31.38 -12.49 25.27
C ALA A 22 -30.21 -13.32 24.70
N ALA A 23 -29.94 -14.49 25.28
CA ALA A 23 -28.91 -15.40 24.79
C ALA A 23 -29.27 -16.01 23.43
N ALA A 24 -30.55 -16.31 23.21
CA ALA A 24 -31.05 -16.87 21.95
C ALA A 24 -31.37 -15.82 20.87
N GLY A 25 -31.28 -14.52 21.19
CA GLY A 25 -31.72 -13.44 20.29
C GLY A 25 -33.23 -13.44 20.01
N ASP A 26 -34.04 -14.13 20.82
CA ASP A 26 -35.47 -14.35 20.58
C ASP A 26 -36.29 -13.11 20.97
N LEU A 27 -36.36 -12.17 20.02
CA LEU A 27 -37.06 -10.91 20.21
C LEU A 27 -38.56 -11.11 20.49
N SER A 28 -39.15 -12.19 19.96
CA SER A 28 -40.58 -12.46 20.06
C SER A 28 -40.99 -12.84 21.49
N LYS A 29 -40.27 -13.80 22.10
CA LYS A 29 -40.54 -14.25 23.47
C LYS A 29 -40.29 -13.15 24.49
N GLY A 30 -39.20 -12.39 24.35
CA GLY A 30 -38.91 -11.31 25.28
C GLY A 30 -39.89 -10.13 25.16
N LYS A 31 -40.39 -9.80 23.96
CA LYS A 31 -41.48 -8.82 23.80
C LYS A 31 -42.80 -9.30 24.41
N ALA A 32 -43.16 -10.56 24.23
CA ALA A 32 -44.37 -11.13 24.81
C ALA A 32 -44.32 -11.11 26.35
N LEU A 33 -43.15 -11.45 26.92
CA LEU A 33 -42.94 -11.35 28.36
C LEU A 33 -42.96 -9.90 28.84
N HIS A 34 -42.32 -8.97 28.13
CA HIS A 34 -42.36 -7.55 28.47
C HIS A 34 -43.79 -6.99 28.48
N ALA A 35 -44.61 -7.33 27.47
CA ALA A 35 -46.02 -6.94 27.44
C ALA A 35 -46.81 -7.48 28.64
N ARG A 36 -46.56 -8.72 29.06
CA ARG A 36 -47.17 -9.32 30.27
C ARG A 36 -46.72 -8.64 31.56
N LEU A 37 -45.46 -8.19 31.63
CA LEU A 37 -44.96 -7.45 32.78
C LEU A 37 -45.61 -6.06 32.89
N ILE A 38 -45.86 -5.40 31.75
CA ILE A 38 -46.60 -4.14 31.68
C ILE A 38 -48.03 -4.30 32.18
N THR A 39 -48.77 -5.32 31.69
CA THR A 39 -50.16 -5.53 32.10
C THR A 39 -50.31 -5.95 33.56
N ALA A 40 -49.29 -6.60 34.14
CA ALA A 40 -49.26 -6.99 35.54
C ALA A 40 -48.79 -5.88 36.50
N ALA A 41 -48.38 -4.71 35.99
CA ALA A 41 -47.80 -3.60 36.75
C ALA A 41 -46.64 -4.01 37.68
N HIS A 42 -45.93 -5.10 37.35
CA HIS A 42 -44.84 -5.64 38.15
C HIS A 42 -43.50 -5.17 37.59
N PHE A 43 -43.03 -4.05 38.10
CA PHE A 43 -41.73 -3.52 37.74
C PHE A 43 -40.92 -3.14 38.97
N ASP A 44 -39.76 -3.77 39.08
CA ASP A 44 -38.68 -3.30 39.94
C ASP A 44 -37.46 -2.95 39.08
N VAL A 45 -36.44 -2.36 39.72
CA VAL A 45 -35.21 -1.95 39.05
C VAL A 45 -34.50 -3.14 38.38
N VAL A 46 -34.64 -4.36 38.92
CA VAL A 46 -33.97 -5.54 38.38
C VAL A 46 -34.65 -6.04 37.11
N LEU A 47 -35.98 -6.05 37.05
CA LEU A 47 -36.71 -6.41 35.83
C LEU A 47 -36.44 -5.40 34.70
N HIS A 48 -36.43 -4.11 35.00
CA HIS A 48 -36.04 -3.09 34.01
C HIS A 48 -34.61 -3.28 33.51
N ASN A 49 -33.64 -3.54 34.40
CA ASN A 49 -32.26 -3.80 33.99
C ASN A 49 -32.13 -5.03 33.07
N ASN A 50 -32.85 -6.13 33.36
CA ASN A 50 -32.83 -7.31 32.49
C ASN A 50 -33.53 -7.04 31.14
N LEU A 51 -34.57 -6.19 31.10
CA LEU A 51 -35.21 -5.76 29.86
C LEU A 51 -34.30 -4.87 29.00
N ILE A 52 -33.60 -3.92 29.61
CA ILE A 52 -32.59 -3.09 28.92
C ILE A 52 -31.51 -4.00 28.31
N SER A 53 -30.96 -4.93 29.10
CA SER A 53 -29.95 -5.87 28.62
C SER A 53 -30.47 -6.78 27.49
N PHE A 54 -31.71 -7.26 27.61
CA PHE A 54 -32.35 -8.07 26.55
C PHE A 54 -32.47 -7.30 25.24
N TYR A 55 -33.07 -6.10 25.26
CA TYR A 55 -33.24 -5.32 24.03
C TYR A 55 -31.91 -4.86 23.43
N ALA A 56 -30.92 -4.53 24.26
CA ALA A 56 -29.57 -4.22 23.82
C ALA A 56 -28.93 -5.41 23.09
N LYS A 57 -28.94 -6.61 23.69
CA LYS A 57 -28.38 -7.83 23.10
C LYS A 57 -29.10 -8.26 21.81
N CYS A 58 -30.39 -7.98 21.68
CA CYS A 58 -31.15 -8.21 20.45
C CYS A 58 -30.98 -7.10 19.39
N GLY A 59 -30.04 -6.16 19.55
CA GLY A 59 -29.79 -5.08 18.59
C GLY A 59 -30.94 -4.05 18.48
N ARG A 60 -31.80 -3.96 19.50
CA ARG A 60 -32.95 -3.04 19.55
C ARG A 60 -32.74 -1.97 20.62
N VAL A 61 -31.62 -1.25 20.52
CA VAL A 61 -31.21 -0.24 21.52
C VAL A 61 -32.22 0.90 21.67
N GLY A 62 -32.99 1.24 20.63
CA GLY A 62 -34.08 2.20 20.75
C GLY A 62 -35.15 1.77 21.77
N LEU A 63 -35.50 0.47 21.80
CA LEU A 63 -36.42 -0.08 22.78
C LEU A 63 -35.78 -0.19 24.17
N ALA A 64 -34.48 -0.51 24.23
CA ALA A 64 -33.74 -0.47 25.48
C ALA A 64 -33.77 0.95 26.10
N ARG A 65 -33.63 1.99 25.26
CA ARG A 65 -33.73 3.38 25.69
C ARG A 65 -35.13 3.72 26.21
N THR A 66 -36.20 3.30 25.54
CA THR A 66 -37.56 3.54 26.03
C THR A 66 -37.83 2.87 27.38
N VAL A 67 -37.30 1.67 27.60
CA VAL A 67 -37.41 0.98 28.89
C VAL A 67 -36.65 1.74 29.98
N PHE A 68 -35.45 2.24 29.66
CA PHE A 68 -34.65 3.05 30.57
C PHE A 68 -35.32 4.38 30.93
N ASP A 69 -35.93 5.06 29.96
CA ASP A 69 -36.63 6.32 30.19
C ASP A 69 -37.90 6.12 31.05
N ALA A 70 -38.55 4.96 30.96
CA ALA A 70 -39.72 4.62 31.77
C ALA A 70 -39.39 4.21 33.23
N MET A 71 -38.11 4.02 33.58
CA MET A 71 -37.72 3.61 34.93
C MET A 71 -38.02 4.71 35.97
N PRO A 72 -38.73 4.39 37.08
CA PRO A 72 -38.98 5.35 38.16
C PRO A 72 -37.70 5.77 38.91
N PHE A 73 -36.75 4.83 39.04
CA PHE A 73 -35.46 5.07 39.68
C PHE A 73 -34.35 4.51 38.79
N ARG A 74 -33.48 5.40 38.30
CA ARG A 74 -32.35 5.08 37.45
C ARG A 74 -31.08 5.07 38.30
N ASN A 75 -30.19 4.13 38.04
CA ASN A 75 -28.92 3.99 38.73
C ASN A 75 -27.78 3.64 37.77
N ALA A 76 -26.54 3.66 38.28
CA ALA A 76 -25.35 3.34 37.50
C ALA A 76 -25.44 2.01 36.72
N VAL A 77 -26.11 0.99 37.28
CA VAL A 77 -26.28 -0.31 36.62
C VAL A 77 -27.18 -0.19 35.38
N SER A 78 -28.33 0.49 35.51
CA SER A 78 -29.24 0.73 34.39
C SER A 78 -28.56 1.54 33.27
N ALA A 79 -27.73 2.52 33.63
CA ALA A 79 -27.01 3.36 32.68
C ALA A 79 -25.90 2.57 31.98
N ASN A 80 -25.08 1.81 32.70
CA ASN A 80 -24.02 0.98 32.13
C ASN A 80 -24.56 -0.05 31.12
N LEU A 81 -25.69 -0.70 31.43
CA LEU A 81 -26.34 -1.64 30.51
C LEU A 81 -26.78 -0.98 29.21
N LEU A 82 -27.34 0.24 29.28
CA LEU A 82 -27.73 0.99 28.10
C LEU A 82 -26.51 1.49 27.31
N MET A 83 -25.48 1.99 27.99
CA MET A 83 -24.23 2.44 27.37
C MET A 83 -23.50 1.30 26.66
N SER A 84 -23.46 0.11 27.28
CA SER A 84 -22.94 -1.10 26.65
C SER A 84 -23.75 -1.48 25.40
N GLY A 85 -25.08 -1.36 25.46
CA GLY A 85 -25.94 -1.57 24.29
C GLY A 85 -25.72 -0.55 23.16
N TYR A 86 -25.52 0.72 23.51
CA TYR A 86 -25.13 1.73 22.53
C TYR A 86 -23.76 1.41 21.92
N ALA A 87 -22.78 1.01 22.72
CA ALA A 87 -21.44 0.65 22.26
C ALA A 87 -21.47 -0.56 21.31
N SER A 88 -22.20 -1.63 21.64
CA SER A 88 -22.32 -2.81 20.78
C SER A 88 -23.07 -2.53 19.47
N SER A 89 -23.76 -1.39 19.37
CA SER A 89 -24.48 -0.96 18.17
C SER A 89 -23.80 0.20 17.44
N GLY A 90 -22.56 0.55 17.81
CA GLY A 90 -21.78 1.65 17.21
C GLY A 90 -22.31 3.06 17.52
N ARG A 91 -23.30 3.20 18.41
CA ARG A 91 -23.99 4.46 18.77
C ARG A 91 -23.28 5.18 19.92
N HIS A 92 -21.97 5.39 19.77
CA HIS A 92 -21.11 5.91 20.84
C HIS A 92 -21.45 7.35 21.25
N LYS A 93 -21.94 8.18 20.31
CA LYS A 93 -22.35 9.57 20.60
C LYS A 93 -23.55 9.62 21.54
N GLU A 94 -24.55 8.77 21.33
CA GLU A 94 -25.73 8.67 22.19
C GLU A 94 -25.39 8.13 23.58
N SER A 95 -24.40 7.22 23.66
CA SER A 95 -23.83 6.77 24.93
C SER A 95 -23.27 7.94 25.75
N LEU A 96 -22.53 8.85 25.11
CA LEU A 96 -21.96 10.05 25.77
C LEU A 96 -23.01 11.09 26.13
N GLN A 97 -24.05 11.26 25.32
CA GLN A 97 -25.17 12.17 25.63
C GLN A 97 -25.90 11.75 26.91
N LEU A 98 -25.97 10.45 27.21
CA LEU A 98 -26.61 9.95 28.43
C LEU A 98 -26.00 10.55 29.71
N LEU A 99 -24.68 10.78 29.71
CA LEU A 99 -23.94 11.36 30.85
C LEU A 99 -24.31 12.83 31.12
N ARG A 100 -24.82 13.56 30.12
CA ARG A 100 -25.17 14.98 30.25
C ARG A 100 -26.59 15.20 30.73
N VAL A 101 -27.47 14.22 30.53
CA VAL A 101 -28.94 14.40 30.62
C VAL A 101 -29.52 13.70 31.85
N VAL A 102 -28.78 12.77 32.47
CA VAL A 102 -29.31 11.97 33.59
C VAL A 102 -28.26 11.86 34.69
N ASP A 103 -28.64 12.24 35.92
CA ASP A 103 -27.85 11.96 37.12
C ASP A 103 -28.28 10.61 37.71
N PHE A 104 -27.41 9.60 37.58
CA PHE A 104 -27.65 8.23 38.07
C PHE A 104 -26.54 7.75 39.01
N GLY A 105 -25.69 8.67 39.49
CA GLY A 105 -24.49 8.39 40.28
C GLY A 105 -23.39 7.76 39.42
N MET A 106 -22.39 8.55 39.00
CA MET A 106 -21.27 8.01 38.24
C MET A 106 -20.41 7.11 39.13
N ASN A 107 -20.29 5.85 38.74
CA ASN A 107 -19.30 4.94 39.29
C ASN A 107 -18.25 4.61 38.23
N GLU A 108 -17.22 3.93 38.69
CA GLU A 108 -16.10 3.40 37.93
C GLU A 108 -16.49 2.65 36.62
N TYR A 109 -17.57 1.87 36.60
CA TYR A 109 -18.02 1.13 35.42
C TYR A 109 -18.63 2.04 34.35
N VAL A 110 -19.51 2.96 34.78
CA VAL A 110 -20.11 3.94 33.86
C VAL A 110 -19.03 4.86 33.30
N LEU A 111 -18.05 5.23 34.12
CA LEU A 111 -16.93 6.05 33.69
C LEU A 111 -16.03 5.33 32.67
N SER A 112 -15.70 4.05 32.89
CA SER A 112 -14.95 3.25 31.91
C SER A 112 -15.69 3.10 30.58
N ALA A 113 -17.01 2.86 30.62
CA ALA A 113 -17.86 2.81 29.43
C ALA A 113 -17.92 4.17 28.71
N ALA A 114 -18.01 5.26 29.45
CA ALA A 114 -17.96 6.62 28.92
C ALA A 114 -16.65 6.91 28.20
N VAL A 115 -15.53 6.64 28.87
CA VAL A 115 -14.18 6.86 28.32
C VAL A 115 -13.96 6.00 27.07
N SER A 116 -14.40 4.73 27.10
CA SER A 116 -14.34 3.86 25.91
C SER A 116 -15.19 4.41 24.75
N ALA A 117 -16.36 4.97 25.03
CA ALA A 117 -17.16 5.65 24.00
C ALA A 117 -16.47 6.93 23.48
N THR A 118 -15.77 7.69 24.33
CA THR A 118 -14.97 8.84 23.87
C THR A 118 -13.80 8.44 22.98
N ALA A 119 -13.15 7.32 23.26
CA ALA A 119 -12.08 6.76 22.42
C ALA A 119 -12.57 6.45 21.01
N ASN A 120 -13.73 5.78 20.90
CA ASN A 120 -14.35 5.43 19.61
C ASN A 120 -14.82 6.66 18.82
N VAL A 121 -15.26 7.73 19.49
CA VAL A 121 -15.63 9.00 18.84
C VAL A 121 -14.41 9.89 18.59
N ARG A 122 -13.22 9.50 19.10
CA ARG A 122 -11.98 10.29 19.08
C ARG A 122 -12.16 11.72 19.62
N SER A 123 -12.94 11.86 20.70
CA SER A 123 -13.20 13.16 21.33
C SER A 123 -12.25 13.39 22.51
N TYR A 124 -11.12 14.05 22.23
CA TYR A 124 -10.10 14.36 23.23
C TYR A 124 -10.65 15.19 24.41
N ASP A 125 -11.39 16.26 24.14
CA ASP A 125 -11.89 17.16 25.20
C ASP A 125 -12.83 16.44 26.18
N MET A 126 -13.74 15.62 25.64
CA MET A 126 -14.66 14.84 26.46
C MET A 126 -13.90 13.77 27.23
N GLY A 127 -12.92 13.11 26.60
CA GLY A 127 -12.04 12.13 27.25
C GLY A 127 -11.27 12.75 28.42
N ARG A 128 -10.71 13.96 28.25
CA ARG A 128 -10.00 14.70 29.29
C ARG A 128 -10.91 15.10 30.44
N GLN A 129 -12.16 15.48 30.18
CA GLN A 129 -13.15 15.76 31.21
C GLN A 129 -13.49 14.50 32.03
N CYS A 130 -13.72 13.37 31.36
CA CYS A 130 -13.95 12.08 32.02
C CYS A 130 -12.74 11.68 32.89
N HIS A 131 -11.52 11.84 32.38
CA HIS A 131 -10.29 11.59 33.14
C HIS A 131 -10.18 12.51 34.36
N GLY A 132 -10.43 13.81 34.21
CA GLY A 132 -10.43 14.76 35.34
C GLY A 132 -11.46 14.41 36.41
N TYR A 133 -12.65 13.92 36.02
CA TYR A 133 -13.62 13.38 36.96
C TYR A 133 -13.11 12.11 37.65
N ALA A 134 -12.48 11.19 36.92
CA ALA A 134 -11.90 9.96 37.48
C ALA A 134 -10.92 10.26 38.61
N VAL A 135 -10.05 11.26 38.40
CA VAL A 135 -9.09 11.71 39.41
C VAL A 135 -9.81 12.33 40.61
N LYS A 136 -10.74 13.27 40.38
CA LYS A 136 -11.48 13.95 41.46
C LYS A 136 -12.32 12.98 42.32
N ALA A 137 -12.88 11.95 41.70
CA ALA A 137 -13.73 10.97 42.37
C ALA A 137 -12.95 9.77 42.96
N GLY A 138 -11.62 9.74 42.81
CA GLY A 138 -10.79 8.64 43.33
C GLY A 138 -10.87 7.34 42.55
N PHE A 139 -11.35 7.37 41.30
CA PHE A 139 -11.43 6.20 40.42
C PHE A 139 -10.21 6.01 39.52
N ALA A 140 -9.27 6.96 39.51
CA ALA A 140 -8.10 6.93 38.62
C ALA A 140 -7.17 5.71 38.86
N GLU A 141 -7.09 5.21 40.09
CA GLU A 141 -6.27 4.03 40.45
C GLU A 141 -6.96 2.69 40.10
N GLN A 142 -8.24 2.72 39.73
CA GLN A 142 -8.98 1.52 39.34
C GLN A 142 -8.53 1.05 37.95
N ARG A 143 -7.94 -0.15 37.86
CA ARG A 143 -7.32 -0.69 36.63
C ARG A 143 -8.16 -0.56 35.35
N TYR A 144 -9.46 -0.82 35.40
CA TYR A 144 -10.33 -0.77 34.22
C TYR A 144 -10.73 0.67 33.81
N VAL A 145 -10.69 1.63 34.74
CA VAL A 145 -10.82 3.06 34.41
C VAL A 145 -9.50 3.56 33.85
N PHE A 146 -8.40 3.22 34.50
CA PHE A 146 -7.04 3.49 34.06
C PHE A 146 -6.80 3.03 32.62
N ASN A 147 -7.04 1.75 32.33
CA ASN A 147 -6.85 1.15 31.00
C ASN A 147 -7.76 1.80 29.94
N ALA A 148 -9.00 2.15 30.30
CA ALA A 148 -9.89 2.88 29.39
C ALA A 148 -9.35 4.30 29.08
N VAL A 149 -8.86 5.03 30.08
CA VAL A 149 -8.29 6.39 29.91
C VAL A 149 -7.03 6.34 29.06
N LEU A 150 -6.13 5.39 29.35
CA LEU A 150 -4.91 5.19 28.57
C LEU A 150 -5.24 4.87 27.11
N TYR A 151 -6.11 3.89 26.88
CA TYR A 151 -6.58 3.54 25.54
C TYR A 151 -7.23 4.74 24.83
N MET A 152 -8.02 5.54 25.55
CA MET A 152 -8.63 6.76 24.99
C MET A 152 -7.60 7.77 24.52
N TYR A 153 -6.56 8.07 25.31
CA TYR A 153 -5.50 8.99 24.86
C TYR A 153 -4.72 8.42 23.66
N CYS A 154 -4.43 7.11 23.67
CA CYS A 154 -3.84 6.42 22.51
C CYS A 154 -4.75 6.51 21.28
N GLN A 155 -6.08 6.41 21.39
CA GLN A 155 -6.98 6.52 20.24
C GLN A 155 -7.17 7.97 19.77
N CYS A 156 -7.09 8.94 20.67
CA CYS A 156 -7.22 10.37 20.35
C CYS A 156 -5.92 11.01 19.82
N ALA A 157 -4.84 10.24 19.69
CA ALA A 157 -3.54 10.71 19.21
C ALA A 157 -2.78 11.69 20.12
N HIS A 158 -2.99 11.60 21.43
CA HIS A 158 -2.26 12.40 22.42
C HIS A 158 -1.31 11.51 23.23
N MET A 159 -0.19 11.10 22.62
CA MET A 159 0.76 10.15 23.21
C MET A 159 1.54 10.70 24.42
N GLU A 160 1.71 12.02 24.52
CA GLU A 160 2.32 12.65 25.71
C GLU A 160 1.44 12.47 26.95
N ASP A 161 0.13 12.72 26.82
CA ASP A 161 -0.81 12.53 27.92
C ASP A 161 -1.01 11.04 28.22
N ALA A 162 -1.02 10.18 27.19
CA ALA A 162 -1.01 8.74 27.38
C ALA A 162 0.22 8.28 28.18
N SER A 163 1.40 8.84 27.90
CA SER A 163 2.65 8.52 28.62
C SER A 163 2.62 8.97 30.07
N LYS A 164 2.12 10.17 30.37
CA LYS A 164 1.93 10.64 31.76
C LYS A 164 1.01 9.72 32.55
N VAL A 165 -0.09 9.27 31.92
CA VAL A 165 -0.99 8.28 32.54
C VAL A 165 -0.26 6.96 32.72
N PHE A 166 0.46 6.47 31.72
CA PHE A 166 1.22 5.23 31.79
C PHE A 166 2.31 5.22 32.88
N GLU A 167 3.00 6.34 33.10
CA GLU A 167 4.01 6.48 34.16
C GLU A 167 3.42 6.38 35.57
N SER A 168 2.12 6.62 35.73
CA SER A 168 1.43 6.43 37.01
C SER A 168 1.10 4.96 37.32
N VAL A 169 1.36 4.02 36.39
CA VAL A 169 1.13 2.59 36.60
C VAL A 169 2.03 2.04 37.70
N SER A 170 1.41 1.42 38.70
CA SER A 170 2.12 0.55 39.65
C SER A 170 2.11 -0.91 39.17
N GLY A 171 3.27 -1.46 38.86
CA GLY A 171 3.46 -2.87 38.48
C GLY A 171 3.20 -3.18 37.00
N PHE A 172 3.15 -4.46 36.64
CA PHE A 172 2.97 -4.90 35.25
C PHE A 172 1.48 -4.99 34.87
N ASP A 173 1.09 -4.35 33.77
CA ASP A 173 -0.26 -4.46 33.17
C ASP A 173 -0.14 -4.65 31.65
N ALA A 174 -0.37 -5.89 31.17
CA ALA A 174 -0.20 -6.25 29.76
C ALA A 174 -1.05 -5.38 28.82
N PHE A 175 -2.29 -5.03 29.21
CA PHE A 175 -3.16 -4.21 28.38
C PHE A 175 -2.59 -2.79 28.20
N ALA A 176 -2.07 -2.21 29.29
CA ALA A 176 -1.47 -0.89 29.25
C ALA A 176 -0.23 -0.84 28.34
N PHE A 177 0.67 -1.82 28.48
CA PHE A 177 1.85 -1.94 27.62
C PHE A 177 1.46 -2.13 26.14
N ASN A 178 0.54 -3.05 25.85
CA ASN A 178 0.07 -3.33 24.49
C ASN A 178 -0.60 -2.10 23.86
N SER A 179 -1.40 -1.36 24.64
CA SER A 179 -2.05 -0.13 24.18
C SER A 179 -1.05 0.99 23.86
N MET A 180 0.04 1.10 24.64
CA MET A 180 1.09 2.08 24.39
C MET A 180 1.95 1.72 23.19
N ILE A 181 2.35 0.45 23.05
CA ILE A 181 3.10 -0.04 21.88
C ILE A 181 2.29 0.22 20.61
N ASN A 182 1.05 -0.27 20.54
CA ASN A 182 0.19 -0.06 19.37
C ASN A 182 -0.10 1.42 19.12
N GLY A 183 -0.34 2.20 20.18
CA GLY A 183 -0.53 3.65 20.07
C GLY A 183 0.65 4.38 19.42
N TYR A 184 1.88 3.99 19.77
CA TYR A 184 3.09 4.54 19.13
C TYR A 184 3.29 4.02 17.69
N LEU A 185 3.06 2.73 17.45
CA LEU A 185 3.20 2.10 16.14
C LEU A 185 2.21 2.67 15.11
N ASP A 186 0.95 2.86 15.48
CA ASP A 186 -0.10 3.45 14.62
C ASP A 186 0.27 4.87 14.11
N ARG A 187 1.24 5.52 14.76
CA ARG A 187 1.71 6.88 14.47
C ARG A 187 3.11 6.94 13.88
N GLY A 188 3.75 5.78 13.69
CA GLY A 188 5.14 5.72 13.25
C GLY A 188 6.15 6.29 14.27
N GLN A 189 5.76 6.46 15.53
CA GLN A 189 6.63 6.98 16.59
C GLN A 189 7.44 5.83 17.20
N LEU A 190 8.39 5.32 16.43
CA LEU A 190 9.09 4.07 16.75
C LEU A 190 9.94 4.15 18.02
N ASP A 191 10.57 5.29 18.31
CA ASP A 191 11.38 5.50 19.53
C ASP A 191 10.55 5.39 20.81
N GLY A 192 9.35 5.98 20.80
CA GLY A 192 8.40 5.88 21.92
C GLY A 192 7.99 4.43 22.16
N SER A 193 7.69 3.69 21.08
CA SER A 193 7.39 2.26 21.16
C SER A 193 8.57 1.46 21.72
N LEU A 194 9.81 1.76 21.30
CA LEU A 194 11.00 1.07 21.77
C LEU A 194 11.22 1.26 23.28
N GLY A 195 10.97 2.47 23.79
CA GLY A 195 11.03 2.75 25.23
C GLY A 195 10.06 1.86 26.03
N ILE A 196 8.83 1.71 25.55
CA ILE A 196 7.82 0.85 26.19
C ILE A 196 8.23 -0.62 26.11
N VAL A 197 8.69 -1.10 24.94
CA VAL A 197 9.15 -2.48 24.75
C VAL A 197 10.31 -2.82 25.70
N ARG A 198 11.30 -1.92 25.85
CA ARG A 198 12.43 -2.12 26.78
C ARG A 198 12.00 -2.25 28.24
N ASN A 199 10.98 -1.51 28.66
CA ASN A 199 10.41 -1.65 30.01
C ASN A 199 9.66 -2.98 30.16
N MET A 200 9.03 -3.45 29.07
CA MET A 200 8.22 -4.66 29.05
C MET A 200 9.06 -5.96 29.03
N THR A 201 10.24 -5.94 28.37
CA THR A 201 11.10 -7.13 28.20
C THR A 201 11.69 -7.65 29.51
N GLY A 202 11.84 -6.80 30.52
CA GLY A 202 12.24 -7.22 31.88
C GLY A 202 11.21 -8.11 32.56
N GLU A 203 9.96 -8.14 32.08
CA GLU A 203 8.82 -8.87 32.65
C GLU A 203 8.25 -9.91 31.65
N ALA A 204 9.09 -10.43 30.75
CA ALA A 204 8.71 -11.35 29.67
C ALA A 204 7.96 -12.62 30.12
N GLU A 205 8.17 -13.05 31.38
CA GLU A 205 7.44 -14.18 31.95
C GLU A 205 5.92 -13.92 32.01
N LYS A 206 5.51 -12.67 32.26
CA LYS A 206 4.10 -12.25 32.41
C LYS A 206 3.38 -11.96 31.09
N TRP A 207 4.08 -12.06 29.95
CA TRP A 207 3.51 -11.77 28.64
C TRP A 207 2.44 -12.79 28.25
N ASP A 208 1.30 -12.26 27.79
CA ASP A 208 0.25 -13.01 27.10
C ASP A 208 0.47 -13.01 25.58
N TYR A 209 -0.36 -13.73 24.83
CA TYR A 209 -0.21 -13.82 23.37
C TYR A 209 -0.34 -12.44 22.68
N VAL A 210 -1.16 -11.52 23.23
CA VAL A 210 -1.33 -10.16 22.70
C VAL A 210 -0.05 -9.34 22.86
N SER A 211 0.66 -9.54 23.98
CA SER A 211 1.97 -8.94 24.24
C SER A 211 3.00 -9.36 23.19
N TYR A 212 3.07 -10.66 22.88
CA TYR A 212 3.95 -11.16 21.82
C TYR A 212 3.60 -10.53 20.45
N VAL A 213 2.32 -10.46 20.09
CA VAL A 213 1.88 -9.83 18.84
C VAL A 213 2.29 -8.35 18.78
N ALA A 214 2.10 -7.58 19.85
CA ALA A 214 2.45 -6.17 19.90
C ALA A 214 3.98 -5.95 19.76
N VAL A 215 4.79 -6.73 20.48
CA VAL A 215 6.25 -6.62 20.41
C VAL A 215 6.79 -7.09 19.05
N LEU A 216 6.23 -8.16 18.47
CA LEU A 216 6.58 -8.60 17.12
C LEU A 216 6.20 -7.54 16.08
N GLY A 217 5.04 -6.89 16.21
CA GLY A 217 4.64 -5.76 15.37
C GLY A 217 5.60 -4.57 15.47
N HIS A 218 6.16 -4.32 16.66
CA HIS A 218 7.23 -3.34 16.83
C HIS A 218 8.51 -3.75 16.10
N CYS A 219 8.96 -5.00 16.29
CA CYS A 219 10.15 -5.53 15.60
C CYS A 219 9.99 -5.43 14.07
N ALA A 220 8.80 -5.77 13.57
CA ALA A 220 8.45 -5.70 12.15
C ALA A 220 8.51 -4.26 11.61
N SER A 221 8.04 -3.29 12.39
CA SER A 221 8.04 -1.86 12.02
C SER A 221 9.45 -1.24 12.08
N MET A 222 10.29 -1.71 13.00
CA MET A 222 11.70 -1.31 13.13
C MET A 222 12.64 -2.06 12.18
N LYS A 223 12.16 -3.12 11.52
CA LYS A 223 12.98 -4.12 10.83
C LYS A 223 14.09 -4.71 11.72
N ASP A 224 13.82 -4.87 13.03
CA ASP A 224 14.76 -5.43 14.00
C ASP A 224 14.63 -6.95 14.07
N SER A 225 15.35 -7.64 13.17
CA SER A 225 15.37 -9.11 13.10
C SER A 225 15.99 -9.75 14.33
N VAL A 226 16.89 -9.06 15.05
CA VAL A 226 17.58 -9.60 16.22
C VAL A 226 16.61 -9.69 17.40
N LEU A 227 15.92 -8.59 17.71
CA LEU A 227 14.90 -8.59 18.75
C LEU A 227 13.75 -9.53 18.37
N GLY A 228 13.32 -9.53 17.11
CA GLY A 228 12.30 -10.44 16.60
C GLY A 228 12.64 -11.91 16.83
N ALA A 229 13.88 -12.32 16.53
CA ALA A 229 14.35 -13.68 16.76
C ALA A 229 14.43 -14.04 18.26
N GLN A 230 14.82 -13.10 19.12
CA GLN A 230 14.82 -13.31 20.58
C GLN A 230 13.40 -13.53 21.12
N VAL A 231 12.43 -12.73 20.65
CA VAL A 231 11.01 -12.85 21.01
C VAL A 231 10.44 -14.17 20.49
N HIS A 232 10.78 -14.56 19.26
CA HIS A 232 10.39 -15.86 18.69
C HIS A 232 10.94 -17.03 19.53
N ALA A 233 12.21 -16.98 19.92
CA ALA A 233 12.81 -18.02 20.77
C ALA A 233 12.11 -18.15 22.14
N GLN A 234 11.61 -17.04 22.70
CA GLN A 234 10.80 -17.08 23.92
C GLN A 234 9.39 -17.65 23.67
N ALA A 235 8.75 -17.28 22.56
CA ALA A 235 7.46 -17.84 22.16
C ALA A 235 7.55 -19.38 22.00
N LEU A 236 8.63 -19.88 21.39
CA LEU A 236 8.92 -21.32 21.27
C LEU A 236 8.99 -22.03 22.62
N LYS A 237 9.64 -21.41 23.63
CA LYS A 237 9.72 -21.98 24.98
C LYS A 237 8.33 -22.10 25.64
N LYS A 238 7.41 -21.21 25.31
CA LYS A 238 6.02 -21.20 25.83
C LYS A 238 5.03 -21.96 24.94
N ARG A 239 5.48 -22.56 23.83
CA ARG A 239 4.62 -23.19 22.80
C ARG A 239 3.58 -22.24 22.18
N LEU A 240 3.91 -20.95 22.12
CA LEU A 240 3.02 -19.92 21.58
C LEU A 240 3.11 -19.81 20.05
N GLU A 241 4.12 -20.41 19.41
CA GLU A 241 4.26 -20.49 17.95
C GLU A 241 3.08 -21.19 17.27
N LEU A 242 2.38 -22.09 18.00
CA LEU A 242 1.20 -22.79 17.50
C LEU A 242 -0.06 -21.92 17.55
N ASN A 243 -0.01 -20.75 18.23
CA ASN A 243 -1.12 -19.82 18.27
C ASN A 243 -1.16 -19.01 16.95
N VAL A 244 -2.27 -19.09 16.22
CA VAL A 244 -2.42 -18.44 14.91
C VAL A 244 -2.15 -16.94 14.91
N TYR A 245 -2.45 -16.22 16.00
CA TYR A 245 -2.18 -14.78 16.10
C TYR A 245 -0.69 -14.49 16.25
N VAL A 246 0.00 -15.26 17.11
CA VAL A 246 1.45 -15.13 17.31
C VAL A 246 2.20 -15.59 16.06
N GLY A 247 1.82 -16.72 15.45
CA GLY A 247 2.40 -17.19 14.20
C GLY A 247 2.22 -16.21 13.05
N SER A 248 1.02 -15.63 12.89
CA SER A 248 0.79 -14.58 11.87
C SER A 248 1.67 -13.35 12.12
N ALA A 249 1.86 -12.94 13.38
CA ALA A 249 2.76 -11.84 13.72
C ALA A 249 4.24 -12.17 13.49
N LEU A 250 4.65 -13.44 13.68
CA LEU A 250 6.00 -13.91 13.34
C LEU A 250 6.23 -13.87 11.83
N VAL A 251 5.26 -14.29 11.04
CA VAL A 251 5.30 -14.22 9.57
C VAL A 251 5.46 -12.77 9.10
N ASP A 252 4.65 -11.83 9.61
CA ASP A 252 4.76 -10.40 9.28
C ASP A 252 6.12 -9.82 9.70
N MET A 253 6.61 -10.18 10.90
CA MET A 253 7.90 -9.72 11.41
C MET A 253 9.06 -10.17 10.52
N TYR A 254 9.16 -11.47 10.23
CA TYR A 254 10.22 -11.98 9.35
C TYR A 254 10.09 -11.45 7.92
N GLY A 255 8.86 -11.32 7.40
CA GLY A 255 8.59 -10.76 6.09
C GLY A 255 9.12 -9.33 5.92
N LYS A 256 8.81 -8.44 6.88
CA LYS A 256 9.29 -7.05 6.85
C LYS A 256 10.78 -6.88 7.12
N CYS A 257 11.39 -7.88 7.77
CA CYS A 257 12.84 -7.94 7.99
C CYS A 257 13.59 -8.58 6.82
N ASP A 258 12.93 -8.82 5.68
CA ASP A 258 13.52 -9.42 4.47
C ASP A 258 14.03 -10.88 4.67
N HIS A 259 13.45 -11.60 5.65
CA HIS A 259 13.74 -13.02 5.96
C HIS A 259 12.57 -13.93 5.56
N VAL A 260 12.18 -13.92 4.28
CA VAL A 260 10.99 -14.63 3.77
C VAL A 260 10.99 -16.13 4.08
N HIS A 261 12.15 -16.78 4.02
CA HIS A 261 12.23 -18.22 4.32
C HIS A 261 11.87 -18.54 5.78
N ASP A 262 12.25 -17.70 6.74
CA ASP A 262 11.87 -17.87 8.13
C ASP A 262 10.39 -17.52 8.36
N ALA A 263 9.85 -16.55 7.60
CA ALA A 263 8.42 -16.29 7.56
C ALA A 263 7.64 -17.54 7.09
N ASN A 264 8.07 -18.16 6.00
CA ASN A 264 7.44 -19.39 5.49
C ASN A 264 7.55 -20.55 6.50
N ARG A 265 8.69 -20.69 7.18
CA ARG A 265 8.84 -21.70 8.24
C ARG A 265 7.89 -21.47 9.42
N ALA A 266 7.71 -20.23 9.84
CA ALA A 266 6.75 -19.88 10.90
C ALA A 266 5.31 -20.17 10.47
N PHE A 267 4.99 -19.95 9.19
CA PHE A 267 3.70 -20.27 8.60
C PHE A 267 3.44 -21.78 8.54
N GLU A 268 4.42 -22.59 8.12
CA GLU A 268 4.26 -24.04 8.01
C GLU A 268 4.07 -24.77 9.33
N VAL A 269 4.59 -24.20 10.43
CA VAL A 269 4.42 -24.77 11.78
C VAL A 269 2.99 -24.59 12.31
N LEU A 270 2.19 -23.69 11.73
CA LEU A 270 0.82 -23.45 12.19
C LEU A 270 -0.09 -24.66 11.95
N PRO A 271 -0.75 -25.19 13.00
CA PRO A 271 -1.62 -26.35 12.85
C PRO A 271 -2.94 -26.00 12.14
N GLU A 272 -3.46 -24.80 12.37
CA GLU A 272 -4.64 -24.26 11.70
C GLU A 272 -4.28 -22.92 11.06
N LYS A 273 -4.25 -22.90 9.72
CA LYS A 273 -3.99 -21.71 8.92
C LYS A 273 -5.34 -21.06 8.57
N ASN A 274 -5.48 -19.78 8.90
CA ASN A 274 -6.67 -19.00 8.55
C ASN A 274 -6.34 -17.95 7.48
N VAL A 275 -7.35 -17.21 7.02
CA VAL A 275 -7.17 -16.15 6.00
C VAL A 275 -6.12 -15.11 6.40
N VAL A 276 -5.96 -14.82 7.70
CA VAL A 276 -4.97 -13.85 8.19
C VAL A 276 -3.56 -14.39 8.04
N SER A 277 -3.28 -15.64 8.45
CA SER A 277 -1.96 -16.25 8.30
C SER A 277 -1.56 -16.42 6.82
N TRP A 278 -2.51 -16.82 5.97
CA TRP A 278 -2.31 -16.93 4.51
C TRP A 278 -1.99 -15.56 3.89
N THR A 279 -2.78 -14.54 4.22
CA THR A 279 -2.54 -13.18 3.71
C THR A 279 -1.22 -12.62 4.22
N ALA A 280 -0.81 -12.93 5.46
CA ALA A 280 0.47 -12.50 6.02
C ALA A 280 1.67 -13.10 5.25
N VAL A 281 1.65 -14.41 4.95
CA VAL A 281 2.75 -15.05 4.20
C VAL A 281 2.77 -14.54 2.75
N MET A 282 1.62 -14.40 2.09
CA MET A 282 1.55 -13.81 0.76
C MET A 282 2.10 -12.37 0.74
N THR A 283 1.78 -11.57 1.77
CA THR A 283 2.30 -10.20 1.91
C THR A 283 3.81 -10.18 2.06
N ALA A 284 4.37 -11.09 2.87
CA ALA A 284 5.81 -11.23 3.05
C ALA A 284 6.52 -11.52 1.72
N TYR A 285 6.01 -12.46 0.93
CA TYR A 285 6.55 -12.77 -0.40
C TYR A 285 6.43 -11.58 -1.37
N THR A 286 5.27 -10.92 -1.40
CA THR A 286 5.00 -9.76 -2.28
C THR A 286 5.91 -8.56 -1.97
N GLN A 287 6.15 -8.27 -0.69
CA GLN A 287 7.03 -7.17 -0.25
C GLN A 287 8.50 -7.42 -0.58
N ASN A 288 8.89 -8.69 -0.72
CA ASN A 288 10.24 -9.12 -1.08
C ASN A 288 10.37 -9.42 -2.59
N GLU A 289 9.45 -8.92 -3.41
CA GLU A 289 9.45 -9.04 -4.88
C GLU A 289 9.35 -10.48 -5.41
N LEU A 290 8.98 -11.45 -4.57
CA LEU A 290 8.72 -12.85 -4.92
C LEU A 290 7.26 -13.02 -5.34
N TYR A 291 6.87 -12.31 -6.40
CA TYR A 291 5.47 -12.19 -6.82
C TYR A 291 4.86 -13.49 -7.34
N GLU A 292 5.64 -14.34 -8.02
CA GLU A 292 5.17 -15.63 -8.55
C GLU A 292 4.81 -16.58 -7.41
N ASP A 293 5.70 -16.72 -6.43
CA ASP A 293 5.47 -17.52 -5.23
C ASP A 293 4.28 -17.00 -4.41
N ALA A 294 4.10 -15.67 -4.32
CA ALA A 294 2.92 -15.09 -3.66
C ALA A 294 1.60 -15.46 -4.36
N LEU A 295 1.59 -15.55 -5.69
CA LEU A 295 0.42 -16.02 -6.46
C LEU A 295 0.23 -17.54 -6.36
N GLN A 296 1.32 -18.31 -6.23
CA GLN A 296 1.22 -19.74 -5.96
C GLN A 296 0.57 -19.99 -4.59
N LEU A 297 0.98 -19.25 -3.55
CA LEU A 297 0.38 -19.31 -2.21
C LEU A 297 -1.12 -18.94 -2.23
N PHE A 298 -1.54 -18.02 -3.10
CA PHE A 298 -2.97 -17.72 -3.30
C PHE A 298 -3.74 -18.94 -3.83
N LEU A 299 -3.17 -19.66 -4.80
CA LEU A 299 -3.79 -20.87 -5.34
C LEU A 299 -3.83 -21.99 -4.30
N ASP A 300 -2.75 -22.16 -3.53
CA ASP A 300 -2.66 -23.16 -2.47
C ASP A 300 -3.71 -22.89 -1.37
N MET A 301 -3.90 -21.62 -1.00
CA MET A 301 -4.95 -21.17 -0.07
C MET A 301 -6.35 -21.57 -0.55
N GLU A 302 -6.66 -21.33 -1.84
CA GLU A 302 -7.95 -21.71 -2.43
C GLU A 302 -8.12 -23.24 -2.48
N MET A 303 -7.05 -23.99 -2.78
CA MET A 303 -7.07 -25.46 -2.79
C MET A 303 -7.29 -26.06 -1.40
N GLU A 304 -6.79 -25.43 -0.33
CA GLU A 304 -7.08 -25.79 1.06
C GLU A 304 -8.49 -25.35 1.51
N GLY A 305 -9.26 -24.71 0.63
CA GLY A 305 -10.63 -24.29 0.89
C GLY A 305 -10.75 -23.02 1.75
N VAL A 306 -9.64 -22.31 1.98
CA VAL A 306 -9.66 -21.04 2.73
C VAL A 306 -10.08 -19.92 1.77
N GLN A 307 -11.19 -19.25 2.09
CA GLN A 307 -11.73 -18.21 1.22
C GLN A 307 -10.90 -16.91 1.29
N PRO A 308 -10.47 -16.35 0.15
CA PRO A 308 -9.81 -15.04 0.10
C PRO A 308 -10.72 -13.92 0.61
N ASN A 309 -10.13 -12.95 1.28
CA ASN A 309 -10.82 -11.71 1.67
C ASN A 309 -10.28 -10.50 0.88
N GLU A 310 -10.75 -9.30 1.20
CA GLU A 310 -10.37 -8.05 0.55
C GLU A 310 -8.86 -7.77 0.63
N PHE A 311 -8.19 -8.17 1.71
CA PHE A 311 -6.75 -8.02 1.87
C PHE A 311 -5.99 -9.04 1.03
N THR A 312 -6.45 -10.28 0.99
CA THR A 312 -5.87 -11.35 0.15
C THR A 312 -5.91 -10.96 -1.32
N TYR A 313 -7.06 -10.48 -1.82
CA TYR A 313 -7.18 -10.03 -3.22
C TYR A 313 -6.27 -8.85 -3.52
N ALA A 314 -6.18 -7.88 -2.61
CA ALA A 314 -5.30 -6.72 -2.81
C ALA A 314 -3.82 -7.14 -2.94
N VAL A 315 -3.36 -8.11 -2.13
CA VAL A 315 -2.00 -8.65 -2.22
C VAL A 315 -1.80 -9.37 -3.56
N ALA A 316 -2.70 -10.28 -3.94
CA ALA A 316 -2.59 -11.02 -5.20
C ALA A 316 -2.57 -10.09 -6.43
N LEU A 317 -3.43 -9.06 -6.45
CA LEU A 317 -3.46 -8.06 -7.52
C LEU A 317 -2.18 -7.22 -7.58
N ASN A 318 -1.63 -6.84 -6.42
CA ASN A 318 -0.35 -6.14 -6.37
C ASN A 318 0.82 -7.03 -6.84
N SER A 319 0.77 -8.35 -6.59
CA SER A 319 1.74 -9.30 -7.17
C SER A 319 1.62 -9.38 -8.69
N CYS A 320 0.40 -9.40 -9.23
CA CYS A 320 0.19 -9.27 -10.68
C CYS A 320 0.73 -7.94 -11.22
N ALA A 321 0.57 -6.84 -10.48
CA ALA A 321 1.13 -5.53 -10.84
C ALA A 321 2.67 -5.55 -10.89
N GLY A 322 3.31 -6.24 -9.93
CA GLY A 322 4.76 -6.45 -9.89
C GLY A 322 5.28 -7.20 -11.12
N LEU A 323 4.57 -8.24 -11.53
CA LEU A 323 4.89 -9.05 -12.72
C LEU A 323 4.43 -8.44 -14.05
N ALA A 324 3.67 -7.35 -14.04
CA ALA A 324 2.93 -6.84 -15.20
C ALA A 324 2.03 -7.92 -15.85
N ALA A 325 1.47 -8.83 -15.04
CA ALA A 325 0.72 -9.99 -15.47
C ALA A 325 -0.77 -9.68 -15.75
N LEU A 326 -1.04 -8.96 -16.86
CA LEU A 326 -2.38 -8.50 -17.22
C LEU A 326 -3.44 -9.61 -17.27
N ARG A 327 -3.09 -10.80 -17.78
CA ARG A 327 -4.02 -11.92 -17.92
C ARG A 327 -4.46 -12.47 -16.55
N THR A 328 -3.52 -12.72 -15.67
CA THR A 328 -3.79 -13.19 -14.31
C THR A 328 -4.54 -12.13 -13.52
N GLY A 329 -4.15 -10.86 -13.66
CA GLY A 329 -4.87 -9.74 -13.06
C GLY A 329 -6.32 -9.62 -13.53
N ASN A 330 -6.60 -9.85 -14.82
CA ASN A 330 -7.97 -9.90 -15.34
C ASN A 330 -8.79 -11.05 -14.74
N ALA A 331 -8.19 -12.24 -14.60
CA ALA A 331 -8.83 -13.38 -13.97
C ALA A 331 -9.17 -13.08 -12.49
N LEU A 332 -8.23 -12.51 -11.74
CA LEU A 332 -8.45 -12.08 -10.36
C LEU A 332 -9.52 -10.97 -10.26
N GLY A 333 -9.52 -10.00 -11.16
CA GLY A 333 -10.56 -8.96 -11.22
C GLY A 333 -11.96 -9.54 -11.46
N ALA A 334 -12.08 -10.56 -12.30
CA ALA A 334 -13.34 -11.28 -12.48
C ALA A 334 -13.75 -12.06 -11.21
N CYS A 335 -12.79 -12.67 -10.49
CA CYS A 335 -13.05 -13.31 -9.20
C CYS A 335 -13.55 -12.31 -8.15
N VAL A 336 -12.88 -11.15 -8.02
CA VAL A 336 -13.28 -10.04 -7.13
C VAL A 336 -14.73 -9.62 -7.37
N MET A 337 -15.13 -9.47 -8.65
CA MET A 337 -16.51 -9.13 -8.99
C MET A 337 -17.49 -10.25 -8.60
N LYS A 338 -17.16 -11.51 -8.90
CA LYS A 338 -18.02 -12.67 -8.58
C LYS A 338 -18.19 -12.89 -7.09
N THR A 339 -17.17 -12.62 -6.29
CA THR A 339 -17.20 -12.80 -4.83
C THR A 339 -17.74 -11.57 -4.09
N GLY A 340 -18.07 -10.49 -4.80
CA GLY A 340 -18.66 -9.29 -4.22
C GLY A 340 -17.67 -8.38 -3.50
N HIS A 341 -16.36 -8.53 -3.75
CA HIS A 341 -15.32 -7.73 -3.09
C HIS A 341 -14.99 -6.40 -3.81
N TRP A 342 -15.64 -6.14 -4.94
CA TRP A 342 -15.41 -4.95 -5.77
C TRP A 342 -15.57 -3.63 -5.00
N ASP A 343 -16.59 -3.52 -4.14
CA ASP A 343 -16.92 -2.29 -3.42
C ASP A 343 -15.90 -1.93 -2.33
N HIS A 344 -14.97 -2.83 -1.99
CA HIS A 344 -13.89 -2.53 -1.07
C HIS A 344 -12.85 -1.63 -1.74
N LEU A 345 -12.68 -0.42 -1.19
CA LEU A 345 -11.76 0.61 -1.67
C LEU A 345 -10.33 0.09 -1.88
N LEU A 346 -9.84 -0.75 -0.95
CA LEU A 346 -8.52 -1.40 -1.03
C LEU A 346 -8.37 -2.26 -2.30
N VAL A 347 -9.39 -3.06 -2.63
CA VAL A 347 -9.36 -3.96 -3.78
C VAL A 347 -9.45 -3.18 -5.08
N SER A 348 -10.34 -2.18 -5.15
CA SER A 348 -10.43 -1.28 -6.30
C SER A 348 -9.12 -0.53 -6.56
N ASN A 349 -8.45 -0.04 -5.51
CA ASN A 349 -7.12 0.58 -5.60
C ASN A 349 -6.05 -0.40 -6.11
N ALA A 350 -6.05 -1.65 -5.61
CA ALA A 350 -5.13 -2.68 -6.09
C ALA A 350 -5.39 -3.07 -7.57
N LEU A 351 -6.65 -3.12 -8.00
CA LEU A 351 -7.03 -3.35 -9.40
C LEU A 351 -6.52 -2.23 -10.31
N MET A 352 -6.69 -0.96 -9.92
CA MET A 352 -6.15 0.17 -10.69
C MET A 352 -4.63 0.09 -10.81
N ASN A 353 -3.92 -0.19 -9.72
CA ASN A 353 -2.47 -0.35 -9.72
C ASN A 353 -2.03 -1.51 -10.63
N MET A 354 -2.74 -2.65 -10.58
CA MET A 354 -2.49 -3.80 -11.45
C MET A 354 -2.64 -3.43 -12.92
N TYR A 355 -3.75 -2.79 -13.30
CA TYR A 355 -4.00 -2.39 -14.69
C TYR A 355 -2.96 -1.39 -15.20
N SER A 356 -2.65 -0.38 -14.38
CA SER A 356 -1.62 0.62 -14.70
C SER A 356 -0.24 -0.03 -14.88
N LYS A 357 0.25 -0.83 -13.93
CA LYS A 357 1.57 -1.47 -14.05
C LYS A 357 1.65 -2.60 -15.08
N SER A 358 0.51 -3.04 -15.62
CA SER A 358 0.44 -4.05 -16.68
C SER A 358 0.20 -3.44 -18.07
N GLY A 359 0.22 -2.11 -18.20
CA GLY A 359 0.12 -1.42 -19.49
C GLY A 359 -1.30 -1.27 -20.05
N SER A 360 -2.32 -1.36 -19.19
CA SER A 360 -3.72 -1.13 -19.55
C SER A 360 -4.30 0.05 -18.76
N ILE A 361 -3.77 1.25 -19.03
CA ILE A 361 -4.17 2.47 -18.32
C ILE A 361 -5.66 2.81 -18.53
N GLU A 362 -6.21 2.46 -19.69
CA GLU A 362 -7.64 2.67 -19.96
C GLU A 362 -8.53 1.83 -19.04
N ASP A 363 -8.12 0.60 -18.73
CA ASP A 363 -8.85 -0.26 -17.79
C ASP A 363 -8.77 0.31 -16.36
N ALA A 364 -7.61 0.87 -15.98
CA ALA A 364 -7.45 1.54 -14.69
C ALA A 364 -8.39 2.76 -14.58
N HIS A 365 -8.52 3.58 -15.64
CA HIS A 365 -9.49 4.68 -15.68
C HIS A 365 -10.94 4.19 -15.58
N ARG A 366 -11.29 3.07 -16.24
CA ARG A 366 -12.64 2.50 -16.11
C ARG A 366 -12.95 2.07 -14.68
N VAL A 367 -11.99 1.46 -13.99
CA VAL A 367 -12.12 1.16 -12.55
C VAL A 367 -12.32 2.46 -11.76
N PHE A 368 -11.44 3.44 -11.96
CA PHE A 368 -11.51 4.72 -11.25
C PHE A 368 -12.87 5.43 -11.41
N ILE A 369 -13.42 5.49 -12.62
CA ILE A 369 -14.71 6.13 -12.91
C ILE A 369 -15.87 5.38 -12.25
N SER A 370 -15.80 4.06 -12.15
CA SER A 370 -16.86 3.23 -11.57
C SER A 370 -16.83 3.15 -10.04
N MET A 371 -15.78 3.64 -9.38
CA MET A 371 -15.70 3.68 -7.92
C MET A 371 -16.68 4.70 -7.29
N PRO A 372 -17.49 4.30 -6.29
CA PRO A 372 -18.42 5.20 -5.62
C PRO A 372 -17.72 6.16 -4.65
N LEU A 373 -16.66 5.68 -3.99
CA LEU A 373 -15.82 6.43 -3.06
C LEU A 373 -14.37 6.36 -3.55
N ARG A 374 -13.67 7.48 -3.49
CA ARG A 374 -12.27 7.62 -3.91
C ARG A 374 -11.50 8.28 -2.79
N ASP A 375 -10.38 7.68 -2.39
CA ASP A 375 -9.47 8.28 -1.44
C ASP A 375 -8.24 8.84 -2.15
N VAL A 376 -7.34 9.41 -1.36
CA VAL A 376 -6.06 9.93 -1.83
C VAL A 376 -5.26 8.87 -2.62
N VAL A 377 -5.36 7.59 -2.22
CA VAL A 377 -4.68 6.50 -2.91
C VAL A 377 -5.27 6.30 -4.31
N SER A 378 -6.60 6.29 -4.46
CA SER A 378 -7.27 6.20 -5.76
C SER A 378 -6.82 7.28 -6.74
N TRP A 379 -6.78 8.55 -6.28
CA TRP A 379 -6.33 9.67 -7.09
C TRP A 379 -4.86 9.57 -7.44
N ASN A 380 -4.01 9.22 -6.48
CA ASN A 380 -2.57 9.05 -6.71
C ASN A 380 -2.27 7.96 -7.72
N SER A 381 -3.01 6.84 -7.70
CA SER A 381 -2.83 5.75 -8.66
C SER A 381 -3.08 6.18 -10.11
N ILE A 382 -4.09 7.02 -10.37
CA ILE A 382 -4.35 7.55 -11.71
C ILE A 382 -3.34 8.63 -12.10
N ILE A 383 -3.07 9.61 -11.24
CA ILE A 383 -2.10 10.69 -11.53
C ILE A 383 -0.72 10.12 -11.89
N THR A 384 -0.24 9.16 -11.09
CA THR A 384 1.06 8.50 -11.34
C THR A 384 1.01 7.53 -12.52
N GLY A 385 -0.10 6.78 -12.66
CA GLY A 385 -0.32 5.89 -13.79
C GLY A 385 -0.27 6.63 -15.13
N ASP A 386 -0.97 7.75 -15.23
CA ASP A 386 -1.01 8.60 -16.41
C ASP A 386 0.36 9.15 -16.76
N ALA A 387 1.11 9.65 -15.76
CA ALA A 387 2.50 10.06 -15.96
C ALA A 387 3.36 8.90 -16.51
N HIS A 388 3.24 7.69 -15.97
CA HIS A 388 3.99 6.54 -16.49
C HIS A 388 3.58 6.10 -17.89
N HIS A 389 2.41 6.49 -18.40
CA HIS A 389 1.96 6.19 -19.76
C HIS A 389 2.15 7.34 -20.74
N GLY A 390 2.76 8.46 -20.31
CA GLY A 390 2.93 9.65 -21.14
C GLY A 390 1.67 10.52 -21.26
N LEU A 391 0.62 10.20 -20.50
CA LEU A 391 -0.66 10.92 -20.45
C LEU A 391 -0.62 12.05 -19.41
N ALA A 392 0.45 12.85 -19.44
CA ALA A 392 0.73 13.83 -18.39
C ALA A 392 -0.38 14.88 -18.24
N ARG A 393 -1.11 15.18 -19.32
CA ARG A 393 -2.22 16.13 -19.30
C ARG A 393 -3.41 15.58 -18.52
N GLU A 394 -3.76 14.33 -18.79
CA GLU A 394 -4.81 13.58 -18.12
C GLU A 394 -4.49 13.45 -16.62
N GLY A 395 -3.23 13.19 -16.28
CA GLY A 395 -2.77 13.18 -14.89
C GLY A 395 -2.93 14.54 -14.18
N MET A 396 -2.67 15.65 -14.88
CA MET A 396 -2.94 16.99 -14.35
C MET A 396 -4.44 17.28 -14.21
N GLU A 397 -5.27 16.83 -15.15
CA GLU A 397 -6.74 16.96 -15.05
C GLU A 397 -7.30 16.17 -13.87
N ALA A 398 -6.78 14.97 -13.62
CA ALA A 398 -7.10 14.17 -12.45
C ALA A 398 -6.71 14.90 -11.15
N PHE A 399 -5.55 15.55 -11.09
CA PHE A 399 -5.15 16.35 -9.94
C PHE A 399 -6.10 17.54 -9.68
N HIS A 400 -6.48 18.30 -10.71
CA HIS A 400 -7.45 19.39 -10.53
C HIS A 400 -8.83 18.87 -10.09
N SER A 401 -9.23 17.70 -10.57
CA SER A 401 -10.46 17.03 -10.15
C SER A 401 -10.42 16.59 -8.69
N MET A 402 -9.26 16.11 -8.21
CA MET A 402 -9.02 15.79 -6.79
C MET A 402 -9.22 17.02 -5.90
N LEU A 403 -8.66 18.17 -6.30
CA LEU A 403 -8.82 19.44 -5.58
C LEU A 403 -10.28 19.90 -5.58
N SER A 404 -10.96 19.78 -6.71
CA SER A 404 -12.38 20.13 -6.84
C SER A 404 -13.29 19.24 -5.98
N ALA A 405 -12.88 17.99 -5.76
CA ALA A 405 -13.53 17.06 -4.83
C ALA A 405 -13.18 17.31 -3.35
N ALA A 406 -12.42 18.37 -3.04
CA ALA A 406 -11.95 18.72 -1.70
C ALA A 406 -11.13 17.59 -1.02
N VAL A 407 -10.46 16.75 -1.81
CA VAL A 407 -9.55 15.73 -1.29
C VAL A 407 -8.16 16.35 -1.11
N ILE A 408 -7.63 16.28 0.10
CA ILE A 408 -6.34 16.90 0.45
C ILE A 408 -5.20 16.11 -0.21
N PRO A 409 -4.34 16.77 -1.03
CA PRO A 409 -3.15 16.14 -1.60
C PRO A 409 -2.21 15.58 -0.52
N SER A 410 -1.54 14.47 -0.83
CA SER A 410 -0.49 13.91 0.02
C SER A 410 0.89 14.07 -0.59
N TYR A 411 1.92 13.67 0.18
CA TYR A 411 3.31 13.63 -0.29
C TYR A 411 3.43 12.92 -1.65
N VAL A 412 2.75 11.78 -1.81
CA VAL A 412 2.80 10.99 -3.05
C VAL A 412 2.07 11.69 -4.20
N THR A 413 1.03 12.48 -3.93
CA THR A 413 0.31 13.25 -4.95
C THR A 413 1.25 14.20 -5.68
N PHE A 414 2.07 14.94 -4.92
CA PHE A 414 2.99 15.92 -5.50
C PHE A 414 4.15 15.28 -6.27
N VAL A 415 4.60 14.08 -5.92
CA VAL A 415 5.55 13.32 -6.76
C VAL A 415 4.94 13.05 -8.15
N GLY A 416 3.67 12.64 -8.21
CA GLY A 416 2.94 12.44 -9.45
C GLY A 416 2.76 13.73 -10.26
N VAL A 417 2.32 14.81 -9.62
CA VAL A 417 2.11 16.13 -10.24
C VAL A 417 3.41 16.70 -10.80
N LEU A 418 4.49 16.67 -10.04
CA LEU A 418 5.80 17.16 -10.50
C LEU A 418 6.35 16.31 -11.66
N SER A 419 6.09 15.00 -11.64
CA SER A 419 6.44 14.11 -12.76
C SER A 419 5.66 14.44 -14.03
N ALA A 420 4.37 14.75 -13.91
CA ALA A 420 3.53 15.22 -15.01
C ALA A 420 4.01 16.59 -15.54
N CYS A 421 4.35 17.53 -14.65
CA CYS A 421 4.95 18.82 -15.01
C CYS A 421 6.27 18.62 -15.78
N ALA A 422 7.12 17.68 -15.33
CA ALA A 422 8.35 17.31 -16.01
C ALA A 422 8.14 16.77 -17.43
N GLN A 423 6.99 16.15 -17.72
CA GLN A 423 6.66 15.65 -19.05
C GLN A 423 6.04 16.72 -19.94
N LEU A 424 5.33 17.67 -19.35
CA LEU A 424 4.72 18.80 -20.07
C LEU A 424 5.67 20.00 -20.21
N GLY A 425 6.82 20.00 -19.53
CA GLY A 425 7.76 21.12 -19.52
C GLY A 425 7.26 22.33 -18.71
N LEU A 426 6.35 22.13 -17.76
CA LEU A 426 5.72 23.18 -16.95
C LEU A 426 6.61 23.58 -15.77
N VAL A 427 7.65 24.38 -16.05
CA VAL A 427 8.67 24.76 -15.05
C VAL A 427 8.08 25.64 -13.94
N ASP A 428 7.31 26.66 -14.31
CA ASP A 428 6.82 27.65 -13.36
C ASP A 428 5.77 27.05 -12.43
N GLU A 429 4.85 26.23 -12.95
CA GLU A 429 3.85 25.50 -12.17
C GLU A 429 4.51 24.50 -11.21
N ALA A 430 5.55 23.79 -11.64
CA ALA A 430 6.27 22.86 -10.79
C ALA A 430 6.91 23.56 -9.58
N PHE A 431 7.53 24.72 -9.79
CA PHE A 431 8.07 25.53 -8.68
C PHE A 431 6.97 26.11 -7.79
N TYR A 432 5.82 26.48 -8.35
CA TYR A 432 4.66 26.91 -7.57
C TYR A 432 4.17 25.79 -6.65
N TYR A 433 3.99 24.57 -7.16
CA TYR A 433 3.53 23.44 -6.37
C TYR A 433 4.52 23.09 -5.26
N LEU A 434 5.82 23.00 -5.59
CA LEU A 434 6.88 22.64 -4.64
C LEU A 434 7.03 23.65 -3.50
N ASN A 435 7.06 24.94 -3.82
CA ASN A 435 7.42 25.99 -2.85
C ASN A 435 6.22 26.62 -2.14
N THR A 436 5.04 26.59 -2.77
CA THR A 436 3.84 27.26 -2.26
C THR A 436 2.81 26.24 -1.81
N MET A 437 2.28 25.44 -2.73
CA MET A 437 1.12 24.58 -2.44
C MET A 437 1.44 23.47 -1.44
N MET A 438 2.60 22.81 -1.55
CA MET A 438 3.02 21.80 -0.56
C MET A 438 3.10 22.39 0.85
N LYS A 439 3.62 23.61 0.98
CA LYS A 439 3.72 24.31 2.26
C LYS A 439 2.36 24.69 2.83
N GLU A 440 1.43 25.15 1.99
CA GLU A 440 0.05 25.46 2.41
C GLU A 440 -0.70 24.23 2.95
N VAL A 441 -0.43 23.06 2.37
CA VAL A 441 -1.00 21.78 2.80
C VAL A 441 -0.21 21.15 3.97
N GLY A 442 0.90 21.75 4.40
CA GLY A 442 1.73 21.27 5.51
C GLY A 442 2.65 20.09 5.15
N ILE A 443 2.98 19.93 3.87
CA ILE A 443 3.85 18.86 3.36
C ILE A 443 5.25 19.42 3.14
N THR A 444 6.25 18.75 3.70
CA THR A 444 7.66 19.09 3.47
C THR A 444 8.18 18.34 2.25
N PRO A 445 8.75 19.02 1.24
CA PRO A 445 9.34 18.33 0.09
C PRO A 445 10.53 17.47 0.50
N GLY A 446 10.51 16.22 0.06
CA GLY A 446 11.62 15.28 0.23
C GLY A 446 12.35 14.96 -1.07
N LYS A 447 13.24 13.97 -1.01
CA LYS A 447 14.17 13.60 -2.08
C LYS A 447 13.46 13.41 -3.43
N GLU A 448 12.38 12.65 -3.46
CA GLU A 448 11.64 12.27 -4.67
C GLU A 448 11.10 13.48 -5.41
N HIS A 449 10.60 14.49 -4.68
CA HIS A 449 10.12 15.75 -5.25
C HIS A 449 11.24 16.51 -5.96
N TYR A 450 12.39 16.62 -5.30
CA TYR A 450 13.55 17.30 -5.87
C TYR A 450 14.10 16.55 -7.09
N THR A 451 14.11 15.21 -7.07
CA THR A 451 14.50 14.40 -8.23
C THR A 451 13.57 14.67 -9.44
N CYS A 452 12.26 14.80 -9.23
CA CYS A 452 11.31 15.20 -10.29
C CYS A 452 11.63 16.59 -10.86
N MET A 453 11.95 17.57 -9.99
CA MET A 453 12.35 18.92 -10.41
C MET A 453 13.64 18.93 -11.23
N VAL A 454 14.63 18.13 -10.83
CA VAL A 454 15.86 17.95 -11.62
C VAL A 454 15.53 17.35 -12.98
N GLY A 455 14.70 16.31 -13.02
CA GLY A 455 14.23 15.70 -14.26
C GLY A 455 13.55 16.72 -15.20
N LEU A 456 12.69 17.59 -14.66
CA LEU A 456 12.06 18.70 -15.39
C LEU A 456 13.09 19.67 -15.97
N LEU A 457 14.00 20.20 -15.16
CA LEU A 457 15.04 21.14 -15.61
C LEU A 457 15.94 20.51 -16.68
N CYS A 458 16.31 19.23 -16.50
CA CYS A 458 17.10 18.46 -17.45
C CYS A 458 16.39 18.32 -18.79
N ARG A 459 15.08 18.04 -18.81
CA ARG A 459 14.28 17.87 -20.04
C ARG A 459 13.99 19.17 -20.78
N VAL A 460 14.01 20.31 -20.08
CA VAL A 460 13.90 21.64 -20.71
C VAL A 460 15.27 22.16 -21.18
N GLY A 461 16.37 21.50 -20.78
CA GLY A 461 17.74 21.86 -21.15
C GLY A 461 18.41 22.90 -20.25
N ARG A 462 17.83 23.20 -19.08
CA ARG A 462 18.39 24.13 -18.07
C ARG A 462 19.45 23.43 -17.21
N LEU A 463 20.50 22.92 -17.83
CA LEU A 463 21.46 22.00 -17.20
C LEU A 463 22.24 22.61 -16.02
N ASP A 464 22.71 23.85 -16.14
CA ASP A 464 23.47 24.52 -15.07
C ASP A 464 22.59 24.85 -13.86
N GLU A 465 21.28 25.02 -14.08
CA GLU A 465 20.33 25.19 -12.99
C GLU A 465 19.99 23.86 -12.34
N ALA A 466 19.88 22.78 -13.10
CA ALA A 466 19.74 21.43 -12.56
C ALA A 466 20.95 21.06 -11.68
N GLU A 467 22.19 21.33 -12.13
CA GLU A 467 23.40 21.12 -11.33
C GLU A 467 23.35 21.92 -10.01
N ARG A 468 23.07 23.23 -10.09
CA ARG A 468 22.92 24.08 -8.89
C ARG A 468 21.80 23.61 -7.97
N PHE A 469 20.68 23.15 -8.53
CA PHE A 469 19.55 22.64 -7.77
C PHE A 469 19.91 21.37 -7.00
N ILE A 470 20.67 20.45 -7.60
CA ILE A 470 21.15 19.25 -6.89
C ILE A 470 22.08 19.63 -5.74
N VAL A 471 23.02 20.55 -5.99
CA VAL A 471 24.03 20.95 -4.99
C VAL A 471 23.42 21.74 -3.83
N ASN A 472 22.45 22.61 -4.10
CA ASN A 472 21.88 23.51 -3.08
C ASN A 472 20.78 22.86 -2.23
N ASN A 473 20.22 21.73 -2.67
CA ASN A 473 19.18 21.01 -1.95
C ASN A 473 19.74 19.73 -1.30
N CYS A 474 18.95 19.08 -0.44
CA CYS A 474 19.32 17.85 0.29
C CYS A 474 19.40 16.58 -0.58
N ILE A 475 19.74 16.72 -1.88
CA ILE A 475 19.85 15.61 -2.83
C ILE A 475 21.23 15.53 -3.50
N GLY A 476 22.26 16.18 -2.94
CA GLY A 476 23.63 16.11 -3.47
C GLY A 476 24.22 14.70 -3.55
N THR A 477 23.71 13.75 -2.77
CA THR A 477 24.08 12.33 -2.79
C THR A 477 23.14 11.46 -3.64
N ASP A 478 22.13 12.05 -4.30
CA ASP A 478 21.16 11.30 -5.09
C ASP A 478 21.70 10.93 -6.47
N VAL A 479 22.12 9.67 -6.61
CA VAL A 479 22.60 9.12 -7.88
C VAL A 479 21.54 9.21 -8.99
N VAL A 480 20.25 9.13 -8.69
CA VAL A 480 19.19 9.17 -9.71
C VAL A 480 19.05 10.57 -10.33
N ALA A 481 19.10 11.62 -9.50
CA ALA A 481 19.10 13.00 -9.96
C ALA A 481 20.35 13.30 -10.82
N TRP A 482 21.53 12.90 -10.36
CA TRP A 482 22.77 13.07 -11.13
C TRP A 482 22.76 12.26 -12.45
N ARG A 483 22.28 11.01 -12.46
CA ARG A 483 22.13 10.19 -13.68
C ARG A 483 21.17 10.86 -14.68
N SER A 484 20.09 11.48 -14.21
CA SER A 484 19.15 12.23 -15.06
C SER A 484 19.84 13.42 -15.72
N LEU A 485 20.65 14.17 -14.97
CA LEU A 485 21.47 15.26 -15.50
C LEU A 485 22.52 14.74 -16.49
N LEU A 486 23.20 13.64 -16.19
CA LEU A 486 24.17 13.01 -17.08
C LEU A 486 23.54 12.64 -18.43
N ASN A 487 22.37 11.99 -18.40
CA ASN A 487 21.66 11.63 -19.62
C ASN A 487 21.29 12.87 -20.45
N SER A 488 20.80 13.93 -19.80
CA SER A 488 20.49 15.19 -20.51
C SER A 488 21.73 15.87 -21.10
N CYS A 489 22.90 15.78 -20.46
CA CYS A 489 24.16 16.27 -21.03
C CYS A 489 24.49 15.58 -22.37
N GLN A 490 24.14 14.30 -22.51
CA GLN A 490 24.30 13.57 -23.78
C GLN A 490 23.33 14.11 -24.84
N VAL A 491 22.07 14.34 -24.46
CA VAL A 491 21.01 14.83 -25.36
C VAL A 491 21.34 16.24 -25.88
N TYR A 492 21.71 17.16 -25.00
CA TYR A 492 22.07 18.54 -25.33
C TYR A 492 23.54 18.71 -25.74
N LYS A 493 24.30 17.62 -25.89
CA LYS A 493 25.71 17.61 -26.31
C LYS A 493 26.65 18.44 -25.43
N ASN A 494 26.32 18.62 -24.14
CA ASN A 494 27.19 19.28 -23.16
C ASN A 494 28.13 18.25 -22.50
N TYR A 495 29.11 17.76 -23.26
CA TYR A 495 30.02 16.71 -22.80
C TYR A 495 30.96 17.15 -21.67
N GLY A 496 31.25 18.46 -21.56
CA GLY A 496 32.08 19.01 -20.49
C GLY A 496 31.42 18.87 -19.12
N LEU A 497 30.15 19.29 -19.01
CA LEU A 497 29.35 19.06 -17.80
C LEU A 497 29.13 17.56 -17.57
N GLY A 498 28.81 16.81 -18.63
CA GLY A 498 28.62 15.36 -18.55
C GLY A 498 29.80 14.61 -17.93
N HIS A 499 31.04 14.99 -18.27
CA HIS A 499 32.22 14.38 -17.67
C HIS A 499 32.32 14.63 -16.16
N ARG A 500 32.10 15.88 -15.70
CA ARG A 500 32.14 16.22 -14.26
C ARG A 500 31.06 15.47 -13.48
N VAL A 501 29.84 15.45 -14.02
CA VAL A 501 28.70 14.74 -13.40
C VAL A 501 28.98 13.24 -13.30
N ALA A 502 29.56 12.64 -14.34
CA ALA A 502 29.94 11.23 -14.30
C ALA A 502 30.99 10.93 -13.22
N GLU A 503 31.99 11.80 -13.04
CA GLU A 503 32.97 11.66 -11.96
C GLU A 503 32.32 11.75 -10.58
N GLN A 504 31.39 12.70 -10.37
CA GLN A 504 30.64 12.83 -9.13
C GLN A 504 29.85 11.56 -8.80
N ILE A 505 29.16 10.99 -9.79
CA ILE A 505 28.41 9.74 -9.61
C ILE A 505 29.36 8.59 -9.26
N LEU A 506 30.49 8.44 -9.97
CA LEU A 506 31.44 7.36 -9.74
C LEU A 506 32.23 7.48 -8.42
N GLN A 507 32.22 8.65 -7.79
CA GLN A 507 32.70 8.84 -6.41
C GLN A 507 31.67 8.34 -5.39
N LEU A 508 30.37 8.57 -5.63
CA LEU A 508 29.28 8.11 -4.77
C LEU A 508 29.02 6.60 -4.93
N GLU A 509 28.97 6.12 -6.17
CA GLU A 509 28.68 4.73 -6.53
C GLU A 509 29.70 4.22 -7.56
N PRO A 510 30.87 3.69 -7.11
CA PRO A 510 31.95 3.24 -7.98
C PRO A 510 31.60 2.14 -8.99
N SER A 511 30.54 1.39 -8.74
CA SER A 511 30.05 0.23 -9.51
C SER A 511 28.90 0.57 -10.46
N ASP A 512 28.54 1.84 -10.60
CA ASP A 512 27.43 2.29 -11.45
C ASP A 512 27.67 1.98 -12.94
N VAL A 513 27.03 0.91 -13.42
CA VAL A 513 27.07 0.49 -14.84
C VAL A 513 26.53 1.58 -15.77
N GLY A 514 25.41 2.21 -15.42
CA GLY A 514 24.71 3.17 -16.26
C GLY A 514 25.56 4.40 -16.56
N THR A 515 26.28 4.90 -15.56
CA THR A 515 27.20 6.03 -15.69
C THR A 515 28.37 5.71 -16.62
N TYR A 516 28.97 4.53 -16.51
CA TYR A 516 30.03 4.11 -17.43
C TYR A 516 29.53 3.98 -18.88
N VAL A 517 28.34 3.42 -19.09
CA VAL A 517 27.75 3.31 -20.43
C VAL A 517 27.49 4.69 -21.02
N LEU A 518 26.85 5.60 -20.27
CA LEU A 518 26.58 6.97 -20.73
C LEU A 518 27.88 7.73 -21.05
N LEU A 519 28.88 7.65 -20.17
CA LEU A 519 30.17 8.31 -20.39
C LEU A 519 30.90 7.74 -21.62
N SER A 520 30.90 6.41 -21.80
CA SER A 520 31.42 5.77 -23.00
C SER A 520 30.70 6.24 -24.26
N ASN A 521 29.36 6.37 -24.19
CA ASN A 521 28.55 6.82 -25.31
C ASN A 521 28.83 8.28 -25.68
N MET A 522 29.02 9.16 -24.69
CA MET A 522 29.43 10.54 -24.92
C MET A 522 30.79 10.64 -25.61
N TYR A 523 31.78 9.86 -25.16
CA TYR A 523 33.10 9.81 -25.80
C TYR A 523 33.01 9.31 -27.25
N ALA A 524 32.22 8.26 -27.50
CA ALA A 524 31.99 7.76 -28.85
C ALA A 524 31.34 8.81 -29.75
N LYS A 525 30.27 9.49 -29.28
CA LYS A 525 29.60 10.58 -30.04
C LYS A 525 30.49 11.80 -30.26
N ALA A 526 31.49 12.02 -29.42
CA ALA A 526 32.51 13.06 -29.58
C ALA A 526 33.71 12.62 -30.44
N ASN A 527 33.67 11.41 -31.03
CA ASN A 527 34.77 10.79 -31.78
C ASN A 527 36.07 10.64 -30.98
N ARG A 528 35.97 10.49 -29.65
CA ARG A 528 37.09 10.34 -28.71
C ARG A 528 37.24 8.89 -28.24
N TRP A 529 37.79 8.04 -29.11
CA TRP A 529 37.96 6.61 -28.85
C TRP A 529 38.93 6.31 -27.70
N ASP A 530 39.89 7.20 -27.44
CA ASP A 530 40.78 7.16 -26.27
C ASP A 530 39.99 7.12 -24.95
N GLY A 531 38.94 7.94 -24.86
CA GLY A 531 38.03 7.99 -23.72
C GLY A 531 37.23 6.70 -23.56
N VAL A 532 36.71 6.14 -24.66
CA VAL A 532 35.98 4.85 -24.67
C VAL A 532 36.86 3.72 -24.12
N VAL A 533 38.11 3.65 -24.58
CA VAL A 533 39.07 2.63 -24.12
C VAL A 533 39.38 2.80 -22.63
N LYS A 534 39.59 4.04 -22.16
CA LYS A 534 39.79 4.34 -20.73
C LYS A 534 38.60 3.91 -19.87
N VAL A 535 37.38 4.21 -20.30
CA VAL A 535 36.15 3.82 -19.58
C VAL A 535 36.04 2.30 -19.51
N ARG A 536 36.21 1.58 -20.64
CA ARG A 536 36.17 0.12 -20.66
C ARG A 536 37.26 -0.52 -19.80
N LYS A 537 38.44 0.09 -19.72
CA LYS A 537 39.52 -0.35 -18.83
C LYS A 537 39.10 -0.22 -17.36
N HIS A 538 38.54 0.92 -16.96
CA HIS A 538 38.05 1.13 -15.59
C HIS A 538 36.93 0.15 -15.23
N MET A 539 35.99 -0.11 -16.15
CA MET A 539 34.94 -1.11 -15.94
C MET A 539 35.53 -2.50 -15.65
N ARG A 540 36.56 -2.93 -16.40
CA ARG A 540 37.24 -4.21 -16.18
C ARG A 540 37.97 -4.25 -14.84
N GLU A 541 38.70 -3.20 -14.49
CA GLU A 541 39.45 -3.10 -13.23
C GLU A 541 38.53 -3.15 -12.00
N ARG A 542 37.29 -2.65 -12.13
CA ARG A 542 36.29 -2.66 -11.05
C ARG A 542 35.29 -3.82 -11.14
N GLY A 543 35.47 -4.75 -12.08
CA GLY A 543 34.57 -5.90 -12.26
C GLY A 543 33.15 -5.54 -12.73
N VAL A 544 32.94 -4.32 -13.26
CA VAL A 544 31.64 -3.83 -13.70
C VAL A 544 31.32 -4.39 -15.09
N ARG A 545 30.17 -5.07 -15.22
CA ARG A 545 29.69 -5.64 -16.49
C ARG A 545 28.40 -4.96 -16.94
N LYS A 546 28.28 -4.76 -18.25
CA LYS A 546 27.06 -4.24 -18.87
C LYS A 546 25.99 -5.34 -18.90
N SER A 547 24.77 -5.02 -18.45
CA SER A 547 23.63 -5.93 -18.61
C SER A 547 23.18 -5.99 -20.07
N PRO A 548 22.89 -7.18 -20.61
CA PRO A 548 22.35 -7.31 -21.96
C PRO A 548 20.94 -6.70 -22.04
N GLY A 549 20.58 -6.19 -23.23
CA GLY A 549 19.24 -5.68 -23.50
C GLY A 549 18.29 -6.84 -23.76
N VAL A 550 17.35 -7.05 -22.85
CA VAL A 550 16.39 -8.16 -22.88
C VAL A 550 15.00 -7.59 -23.07
N SER A 551 14.25 -8.20 -24.00
CA SER A 551 12.83 -7.93 -24.18
C SER A 551 12.04 -9.22 -24.04
N TRP A 552 10.88 -9.17 -23.42
CA TRP A 552 10.02 -10.35 -23.26
C TRP A 552 8.56 -10.04 -23.53
N ILE A 553 7.83 -11.08 -23.92
CA ILE A 553 6.41 -11.05 -24.28
C ILE A 553 5.73 -12.29 -23.71
N HIS A 554 4.50 -12.09 -23.23
CA HIS A 554 3.66 -13.16 -22.72
C HIS A 554 2.68 -13.61 -23.81
N VAL A 555 2.76 -14.87 -24.25
CA VAL A 555 1.86 -15.46 -25.25
C VAL A 555 1.36 -16.79 -24.71
N GLY A 556 0.04 -16.98 -24.65
CA GLY A 556 -0.49 -18.18 -23.99
C GLY A 556 -0.16 -18.17 -22.48
N SER A 557 0.32 -19.29 -21.96
CA SER A 557 0.85 -19.45 -20.59
C SER A 557 2.34 -19.12 -20.48
N ASP A 558 3.01 -18.82 -21.59
CA ASP A 558 4.46 -18.87 -21.67
C ASP A 558 5.06 -17.47 -21.82
N VAL A 559 6.20 -17.25 -21.18
CA VAL A 559 7.01 -16.04 -21.30
C VAL A 559 8.15 -16.32 -22.26
N HIS A 560 8.18 -15.58 -23.37
CA HIS A 560 9.23 -15.67 -24.38
C HIS A 560 10.21 -14.51 -24.23
N VAL A 561 11.49 -14.84 -24.04
CA VAL A 561 12.56 -13.88 -23.77
C VAL A 561 13.48 -13.79 -24.99
N PHE A 562 13.80 -12.56 -25.39
CA PHE A 562 14.64 -12.26 -26.54
C PHE A 562 15.84 -11.40 -26.12
N THR A 563 17.02 -11.74 -26.64
CA THR A 563 18.25 -10.97 -26.45
C THR A 563 18.85 -10.65 -27.82
N SER A 564 19.60 -9.56 -27.92
CA SER A 564 20.30 -9.19 -29.17
C SER A 564 21.55 -10.03 -29.45
N GLU A 565 22.04 -10.78 -28.45
CA GLU A 565 23.31 -11.51 -28.51
C GLU A 565 23.13 -13.02 -28.76
N GLU A 566 21.96 -13.58 -28.41
CA GLU A 566 21.68 -15.01 -28.57
C GLU A 566 20.49 -15.24 -29.50
N LYS A 567 20.74 -15.86 -30.67
CA LYS A 567 19.70 -16.27 -31.64
C LYS A 567 19.04 -17.60 -31.26
N VAL A 568 18.93 -17.92 -29.98
CA VAL A 568 18.48 -19.24 -29.49
C VAL A 568 16.99 -19.19 -29.17
N HIS A 569 16.15 -19.14 -30.19
CA HIS A 569 14.70 -19.34 -30.05
C HIS A 569 14.25 -20.46 -31.00
N PRO A 570 13.39 -21.41 -30.57
CA PRO A 570 12.95 -22.53 -31.42
C PRO A 570 12.31 -22.12 -32.75
N GLN A 571 11.74 -20.92 -32.80
CA GLN A 571 11.07 -20.36 -33.99
C GLN A 571 11.83 -19.18 -34.62
N MET A 572 13.14 -19.05 -34.37
CA MET A 572 13.91 -17.89 -34.81
C MET A 572 13.81 -17.63 -36.31
N ASP A 573 13.77 -18.66 -37.16
CA ASP A 573 13.64 -18.52 -38.61
C ASP A 573 12.31 -17.85 -39.02
N GLN A 574 11.21 -18.20 -38.36
CA GLN A 574 9.90 -17.59 -38.61
C GLN A 574 9.88 -16.13 -38.17
N ILE A 575 10.50 -15.84 -37.03
CA ILE A 575 10.61 -14.49 -36.47
C ILE A 575 11.48 -13.61 -37.38
N ALA A 576 12.63 -14.11 -37.82
CA ALA A 576 13.54 -13.40 -38.71
C ALA A 576 12.87 -13.06 -40.05
N LYS A 577 12.22 -14.05 -40.68
CA LYS A 577 11.44 -13.82 -41.91
C LYS A 577 10.34 -12.79 -41.70
N LYS A 578 9.62 -12.87 -40.57
CA LYS A 578 8.57 -11.89 -40.29
C LYS A 578 9.13 -10.49 -40.10
N LEU A 579 10.30 -10.39 -39.49
CA LEU A 579 10.97 -9.13 -39.27
C LEU A 579 11.47 -8.51 -40.59
N GLU A 580 12.03 -9.31 -41.50
CA GLU A 580 12.37 -8.87 -42.87
C GLU A 580 11.13 -8.27 -43.57
N GLU A 581 10.00 -8.99 -43.58
CA GLU A 581 8.74 -8.49 -44.16
C GLU A 581 8.31 -7.15 -43.55
N LEU A 582 8.41 -7.01 -42.22
CA LEU A 582 8.02 -5.79 -41.51
C LEU A 582 8.95 -4.62 -41.82
N ILE A 583 10.27 -4.86 -41.84
CA ILE A 583 11.27 -3.84 -42.16
C ILE A 583 11.07 -3.32 -43.58
N ASP A 584 10.82 -4.20 -44.56
CA ASP A 584 10.53 -3.80 -45.94
C ASP A 584 9.26 -2.94 -46.04
N GLN A 585 8.20 -3.32 -45.32
CA GLN A 585 6.96 -2.54 -45.27
C GLN A 585 7.17 -1.15 -44.66
N ILE A 586 7.94 -1.03 -43.58
CA ILE A 586 8.16 0.28 -42.96
C ILE A 586 9.14 1.15 -43.77
N LYS A 587 10.12 0.54 -44.47
CA LYS A 587 11.00 1.26 -45.41
C LYS A 587 10.19 1.90 -46.53
N ALA A 588 9.16 1.20 -47.03
CA ALA A 588 8.26 1.73 -48.07
C ALA A 588 7.46 2.97 -47.63
N ILE A 589 7.26 3.17 -46.33
CA ILE A 589 6.57 4.35 -45.77
C ILE A 589 7.52 5.35 -45.10
N GLY A 590 8.84 5.23 -45.33
CA GLY A 590 9.83 6.23 -44.94
C GLY A 590 10.70 5.90 -43.73
N TYR A 591 10.75 4.65 -43.27
CA TYR A 591 11.71 4.23 -42.24
C TYR A 591 13.16 4.30 -42.77
N VAL A 592 14.02 4.96 -42.02
CA VAL A 592 15.47 5.00 -42.26
C VAL A 592 16.18 4.55 -40.98
N PRO A 593 16.98 3.47 -41.01
CA PRO A 593 17.74 3.00 -39.85
C PRO A 593 18.64 4.09 -39.28
N ASN A 594 18.57 4.31 -37.96
CA ASN A 594 19.40 5.31 -37.30
C ASN A 594 20.75 4.73 -36.82
N PHE A 595 21.76 4.76 -37.69
CA PHE A 595 23.11 4.26 -37.39
C PHE A 595 23.80 4.98 -36.22
N ALA A 596 23.39 6.21 -35.86
CA ALA A 596 23.98 6.95 -34.73
C ALA A 596 23.72 6.30 -33.36
N VAL A 597 22.79 5.34 -33.29
CA VAL A 597 22.49 4.54 -32.09
C VAL A 597 23.51 3.40 -31.92
N VAL A 598 24.17 2.95 -32.99
CA VAL A 598 25.17 1.88 -32.95
C VAL A 598 26.55 2.47 -32.66
N LEU A 599 26.93 2.46 -31.39
CA LEU A 599 28.18 3.07 -30.90
C LEU A 599 29.38 2.11 -30.98
N HIS A 600 29.41 1.29 -32.03
CA HIS A 600 30.50 0.40 -32.38
C HIS A 600 31.17 0.88 -33.67
N ASP A 601 32.50 0.79 -33.70
CA ASP A 601 33.31 1.10 -34.88
C ASP A 601 33.23 -0.06 -35.88
N ILE A 602 32.09 -0.16 -36.55
CA ILE A 602 31.76 -1.17 -37.57
C ILE A 602 31.19 -0.48 -38.81
N ASP A 603 31.25 -1.16 -39.95
CA ASP A 603 30.70 -0.75 -41.23
C ASP A 603 29.17 -0.67 -41.20
N ASP A 604 28.61 0.18 -42.05
CA ASP A 604 27.18 0.55 -42.00
C ASP A 604 26.23 -0.62 -42.30
N GLU A 605 26.65 -1.59 -43.13
CA GLU A 605 25.90 -2.83 -43.37
C GLU A 605 25.73 -3.65 -42.09
N ARG A 606 26.80 -3.79 -41.28
CA ARG A 606 26.73 -4.47 -39.99
C ARG A 606 25.97 -3.68 -38.94
N LYS A 607 25.98 -2.34 -39.00
CA LYS A 607 25.12 -1.50 -38.14
C LYS A 607 23.65 -1.73 -38.43
N GLU A 608 23.28 -1.86 -39.71
CA GLU A 608 21.90 -2.15 -40.10
C GLU A 608 21.46 -3.53 -39.62
N GLU A 609 22.29 -4.56 -39.79
CA GLU A 609 22.01 -5.91 -39.29
C GLU A 609 21.83 -5.93 -37.75
N HIS A 610 22.69 -5.22 -37.01
CA HIS A 610 22.54 -5.10 -35.56
C HIS A 610 21.23 -4.41 -35.14
N LEU A 611 20.86 -3.32 -35.80
CA LEU A 611 19.61 -2.59 -35.53
C LEU A 611 18.38 -3.44 -35.86
N MET A 612 18.45 -4.28 -36.88
CA MET A 612 17.37 -5.15 -37.29
C MET A 612 17.02 -6.12 -36.16
N TYR A 613 18.00 -6.81 -35.60
CA TYR A 613 17.78 -7.87 -34.60
C TYR A 613 17.78 -7.39 -33.13
N HIS A 614 17.41 -6.13 -32.88
CA HIS A 614 17.15 -5.68 -31.52
C HIS A 614 16.02 -6.48 -30.85
N SER A 615 16.16 -6.74 -29.55
CA SER A 615 15.25 -7.66 -28.83
C SER A 615 13.80 -7.18 -28.85
N GLU A 616 13.53 -5.88 -28.90
CA GLU A 616 12.17 -5.34 -29.01
C GLU A 616 11.50 -5.74 -30.33
N LYS A 617 12.25 -5.65 -31.44
CA LYS A 617 11.75 -5.98 -32.78
C LYS A 617 11.51 -7.48 -32.91
N LEU A 618 12.36 -8.30 -32.31
CA LEU A 618 12.18 -9.75 -32.21
C LEU A 618 10.92 -10.11 -31.43
N ALA A 619 10.74 -9.52 -30.24
CA ALA A 619 9.56 -9.73 -29.42
C ALA A 619 8.27 -9.29 -30.13
N LEU A 620 8.32 -8.17 -30.86
CA LEU A 620 7.19 -7.67 -31.66
C LEU A 620 6.84 -8.60 -32.82
N ALA A 621 7.84 -9.04 -33.59
CA ALA A 621 7.64 -9.98 -34.68
C ALA A 621 7.02 -11.30 -34.17
N PHE A 622 7.54 -11.83 -33.05
CA PHE A 622 6.96 -13.00 -32.40
C PHE A 622 5.51 -12.77 -31.96
N GLY A 623 5.23 -11.63 -31.32
CA GLY A 623 3.88 -11.25 -30.88
C GLY A 623 2.89 -11.15 -32.05
N LEU A 624 3.31 -10.59 -33.18
CA LEU A 624 2.48 -10.48 -34.39
C LEU A 624 2.14 -11.83 -35.02
N ILE A 625 3.04 -12.82 -34.91
CA ILE A 625 2.80 -14.18 -35.41
C ILE A 625 1.77 -14.91 -34.54
N HIS A 626 1.87 -14.79 -33.21
CA HIS A 626 1.15 -15.66 -32.28
C HIS A 626 -0.07 -15.02 -31.61
N THR A 627 -0.37 -13.75 -31.89
CA THR A 627 -1.58 -13.10 -31.35
C THR A 627 -2.65 -12.89 -32.43
N PRO A 628 -3.95 -13.04 -32.09
CA PRO A 628 -5.04 -12.82 -33.04
C PRO A 628 -4.98 -11.43 -33.68
N LYS A 629 -5.44 -11.30 -34.94
CA LYS A 629 -5.51 -10.01 -35.63
C LYS A 629 -6.31 -9.00 -34.78
N GLY A 630 -5.75 -7.81 -34.57
CA GLY A 630 -6.36 -6.72 -33.79
C GLY A 630 -6.05 -6.71 -32.30
N ALA A 631 -5.49 -7.78 -31.71
CA ALA A 631 -5.17 -7.79 -30.27
C ALA A 631 -4.07 -6.78 -29.89
N THR A 632 -4.06 -6.23 -28.68
CA THR A 632 -2.93 -5.41 -28.24
C THR A 632 -1.69 -6.28 -28.01
N ILE A 633 -0.51 -5.82 -28.46
CA ILE A 633 0.75 -6.51 -28.20
C ILE A 633 1.46 -5.81 -27.05
N HIS A 634 1.80 -6.56 -25.99
CA HIS A 634 2.49 -6.04 -24.81
C HIS A 634 3.93 -6.56 -24.79
N ILE A 635 4.91 -5.66 -24.80
CA ILE A 635 6.34 -5.98 -24.76
C ILE A 635 6.95 -5.29 -23.55
N MET A 636 7.78 -6.02 -22.83
CA MET A 636 8.52 -5.50 -21.69
C MET A 636 10.00 -5.47 -22.04
N LYS A 637 10.71 -4.42 -21.60
CA LYS A 637 12.15 -4.25 -21.81
C LYS A 637 12.83 -3.80 -20.52
N ASN A 638 13.95 -4.44 -20.19
CA ASN A 638 14.73 -4.13 -18.98
C ASN A 638 15.52 -2.80 -19.07
N LEU A 639 15.78 -2.31 -20.28
CA LEU A 639 16.48 -1.06 -20.56
C LEU A 639 15.54 -0.07 -21.25
N ARG A 640 15.94 1.20 -21.27
CA ARG A 640 15.28 2.22 -22.09
C ARG A 640 15.29 1.80 -23.58
N ILE A 641 14.15 1.94 -24.27
CA ILE A 641 14.07 1.67 -25.71
C ILE A 641 15.02 2.61 -26.47
N CYS A 642 15.57 2.21 -27.61
CA CYS A 642 16.39 3.12 -28.43
C CYS A 642 15.54 3.89 -29.45
N ASP A 643 16.03 5.03 -29.90
CA ASP A 643 15.31 5.90 -30.85
C ASP A 643 14.90 5.15 -32.14
N ASP A 644 15.79 4.28 -32.63
CA ASP A 644 15.52 3.48 -33.83
C ASP A 644 14.37 2.47 -33.62
N CYS A 645 14.41 1.69 -32.53
CA CYS A 645 13.32 0.78 -32.17
C CYS A 645 12.00 1.53 -31.96
N HIS A 646 12.05 2.69 -31.29
CA HIS A 646 10.85 3.50 -31.06
C HIS A 646 10.20 3.93 -32.39
N VAL A 647 10.99 4.46 -33.34
CA VAL A 647 10.50 4.84 -34.67
C VAL A 647 10.02 3.63 -35.47
N ALA A 648 10.77 2.54 -35.46
CA ALA A 648 10.39 1.32 -36.19
C ALA A 648 9.06 0.76 -35.68
N ILE A 649 8.86 0.68 -34.36
CA ILE A 649 7.61 0.16 -33.76
C ILE A 649 6.42 1.08 -34.07
N LYS A 650 6.60 2.41 -34.10
CA LYS A 650 5.56 3.35 -34.57
C LYS A 650 5.12 3.02 -35.99
N LEU A 651 6.07 2.87 -36.91
CA LEU A 651 5.75 2.55 -38.30
C LEU A 651 5.17 1.13 -38.45
N ILE A 652 5.63 0.16 -37.65
CA ILE A 652 5.05 -1.19 -37.61
C ILE A 652 3.60 -1.14 -37.15
N SER A 653 3.24 -0.30 -36.17
CA SER A 653 1.86 -0.09 -35.74
C SER A 653 0.96 0.39 -36.88
N VAL A 654 1.46 1.26 -37.76
CA VAL A 654 0.73 1.72 -38.96
C VAL A 654 0.47 0.57 -39.93
N VAL A 655 1.52 -0.14 -40.37
CA VAL A 655 1.40 -1.17 -41.42
C VAL A 655 0.64 -2.41 -40.93
N THR A 656 0.67 -2.70 -39.63
CA THR A 656 -0.07 -3.82 -39.04
C THR A 656 -1.47 -3.45 -38.56
N SER A 657 -1.77 -2.15 -38.41
CA SER A 657 -2.99 -1.65 -37.76
C SER A 657 -3.20 -2.26 -36.37
N ARG A 658 -2.14 -2.24 -35.55
CA ARG A 658 -2.13 -2.82 -34.19
C ARG A 658 -1.71 -1.79 -33.16
N LYS A 659 -2.40 -1.80 -32.01
CA LYS A 659 -1.93 -1.15 -30.79
C LYS A 659 -0.79 -1.97 -30.20
N ILE A 660 0.35 -1.31 -29.95
CA ILE A 660 1.55 -1.92 -29.37
C ILE A 660 1.89 -1.15 -28.11
N VAL A 661 1.99 -1.84 -26.98
CA VAL A 661 2.38 -1.26 -25.70
C VAL A 661 3.75 -1.80 -25.34
N VAL A 662 4.74 -0.90 -25.26
CA VAL A 662 6.10 -1.26 -24.84
C VAL A 662 6.41 -0.61 -23.51
N ARG A 663 6.66 -1.39 -22.47
CA ARG A 663 7.23 -0.90 -21.21
C ARG A 663 8.73 -0.97 -21.27
N ASP A 664 9.39 0.17 -21.13
CA ASP A 664 10.82 0.23 -20.91
C ASP A 664 11.16 0.39 -19.42
N ALA A 665 12.44 0.61 -19.09
CA ALA A 665 12.89 0.79 -17.71
C ALA A 665 12.27 2.00 -16.98
N VAL A 666 11.63 2.93 -17.69
CA VAL A 666 11.15 4.22 -17.16
C VAL A 666 9.62 4.37 -17.29
N ARG A 667 9.05 3.97 -18.44
CA ARG A 667 7.65 4.28 -18.79
C ARG A 667 7.05 3.28 -19.78
N PHE A 668 5.75 3.43 -20.00
CA PHE A 668 5.03 2.81 -21.10
C PHE A 668 5.01 3.72 -22.33
N HIS A 669 5.17 3.09 -23.48
CA HIS A 669 5.00 3.66 -24.80
C HIS A 669 3.77 2.99 -25.41
N CYS A 670 2.63 3.67 -25.39
CA CYS A 670 1.41 3.21 -26.04
C CYS A 670 1.42 3.73 -27.47
N ILE A 671 1.65 2.82 -28.41
CA ILE A 671 1.87 3.13 -29.82
C ILE A 671 0.68 2.64 -30.64
N GLU A 672 0.00 3.56 -31.31
CA GLU A 672 -1.15 3.28 -32.14
C GLU A 672 -1.18 4.23 -33.35
N GLY A 673 -1.36 3.68 -34.55
CA GLY A 673 -1.47 4.49 -35.77
C GLY A 673 -0.23 5.34 -36.06
N GLY A 674 0.95 4.91 -35.59
CA GLY A 674 2.20 5.65 -35.78
C GLY A 674 2.42 6.80 -34.78
N ILE A 675 1.53 6.97 -33.81
CA ILE A 675 1.66 7.95 -32.74
C ILE A 675 2.01 7.20 -31.44
N CYS A 676 2.92 7.76 -30.64
CA CYS A 676 3.25 7.24 -29.32
C CYS A 676 2.72 8.19 -28.25
N SER A 677 2.17 7.66 -27.16
CA SER A 677 1.70 8.45 -26.01
C SER A 677 2.77 9.34 -25.38
N CYS A 678 4.05 9.10 -25.63
CA CYS A 678 5.13 9.96 -25.17
C CYS A 678 5.33 11.25 -26.00
N ASN A 679 4.61 11.44 -27.11
CA ASN A 679 4.77 12.57 -28.03
C ASN A 679 6.22 12.79 -28.52
N ASP A 680 6.99 11.71 -28.64
CA ASP A 680 8.43 11.73 -28.96
C ASP A 680 9.28 12.53 -27.95
N TYR A 681 8.73 12.77 -26.75
CA TYR A 681 9.34 13.48 -25.63
C TYR A 681 9.47 12.55 -24.41
N TRP A 682 10.52 11.71 -24.41
CA TRP A 682 10.72 10.66 -23.40
C TRP A 682 12.08 10.63 -22.72
#